data_AF-A0A926HYR7-F1
#
_entry.id   AF-A0A926HYR7-F1
#
_cell.length_a   1.000
_cell.length_b   1.000
_cell.length_c   1.000
_cell.angle_alpha   90.00
_cell.angle_beta   90.00
_cell.angle_gamma   90.00
#
_symmetry.space_group_name_H-M   'P 1'
#
loop_
_entity.id
_entity.type
_entity.pdbx_description
1 polymer ?
#
loop_
_entity_poly.entity_id
_entity_poly.type
_entity_poly.pdbx_seq_one_letter_code
_entity_poly.pdbx_strand_id
1 'polypeptide(L)'
;MKAIQTANNGGNSRFSLKNNHYIKLLSNINRTGLFSAFTFLLLALTCLFPISKGEQSTEAVTGHAQSSSLTLSVAGDTASVELDMNSTEGTFASSSAANSASFSVVTNNFSGYTLSISGSDNDGKLYDTTKQYFLEPLTSAVSEADFSSTSSLNGKWGYKPSKFNSAVNSNYLPAPTTTASTLDKTSVANATANDYTISLGLRADYGTAANTYTNAFVITAVPNPIAYVITYNANTTDTVSNMPAAQNSTTSATSITLSDKTPAREGYDFKGWCTVAPTEAAPDTCTGLTFQPGAVYGIDQTVENITTLYAMWDILVSGYIQDYTYSQCSTDAVNRPVRLLDKRDNKTYTVRYINGLCTMTQNLAVDKGQAMTPEDTNINSNYTMTSADLEAGDNSYTVAEIHEGDATNGNWYNYCAATAGEICQDSTTIEATQDICPKGWRLPTGQNGGEQTLLTNGKWQTYDTTYQALFNPVASGFYNNGALGTSGSEGRWWLSTALSSTDRYVLDYTAGWGLYSGDGFRRSFGLSIRCVKAKPGVTISFNTNGGTGTMDMQKIDAGQSANLTANTFTRTDYIFTGWNTEPDGSGTSYADQASYSAASEDNKIVVLYAQWRDPNLLDNETNMQDLTTEHCTGSDNGSTAIVTDSRDSKTYKIAKINGVCTMVDNLDFQISTGMTLSPDTTNVTASRTLGTVGSLTSGNSYDEMRTARNSSVTGAGLHYNYAAATAGTITGSSNSTEATQGICPKGWRLPTNSEQSKMTSYQTEFDPVAAGLYSGGSLSSSSSYGLWWSSTAGNATTRYILSYNTNNGLRSGSYGTRNYGRSVRCVLK
;
A
#
# COMPACT_ATOMS: atom_id res chain seq x y z
N MET A 1 -9.38 50.82 37.04
CA MET A 1 -9.42 52.21 36.52
C MET A 1 -10.86 52.57 36.19
N LYS A 2 -11.23 53.84 36.42
CA LYS A 2 -12.50 54.57 36.14
C LYS A 2 -13.12 54.21 34.75
N ALA A 3 -14.41 54.37 34.41
CA ALA A 3 -15.49 55.29 34.83
C ALA A 3 -16.85 54.76 34.23
N ILE A 4 -18.03 54.81 34.89
CA ILE A 4 -19.06 55.90 35.00
C ILE A 4 -20.07 55.95 33.82
N GLN A 5 -21.34 55.53 34.05
CA GLN A 5 -22.65 56.28 34.07
C GLN A 5 -23.31 56.53 32.68
N THR A 6 -24.64 56.66 32.44
CA THR A 6 -25.91 56.71 33.22
C THR A 6 -27.14 56.65 32.26
N ALA A 7 -28.27 56.10 32.75
CA ALA A 7 -29.68 56.62 32.77
C ALA A 7 -30.40 57.09 31.46
N ASN A 8 -31.73 57.14 31.29
CA ASN A 8 -32.97 56.69 31.96
C ASN A 8 -34.18 57.00 31.01
N ASN A 9 -35.37 56.51 31.38
CA ASN A 9 -36.77 56.90 31.05
C ASN A 9 -37.53 55.88 30.20
N GLY A 10 -38.73 55.40 30.56
CA GLY A 10 -39.62 55.69 31.69
C GLY A 10 -40.95 54.92 31.50
N GLY A 11 -41.74 54.75 32.57
CA GLY A 11 -43.13 54.28 32.44
C GLY A 11 -43.68 53.50 33.65
N ASN A 12 -44.48 54.18 34.47
CA ASN A 12 -45.20 53.69 35.65
C ASN A 12 -46.14 52.48 35.37
N SER A 13 -46.25 51.53 36.30
CA SER A 13 -47.42 51.32 37.18
C SER A 13 -47.33 50.02 38.04
N ARG A 14 -47.92 50.07 39.23
CA ARG A 14 -47.85 49.09 40.35
C ARG A 14 -49.02 48.06 40.34
N PHE A 15 -48.86 47.03 41.21
CA PHE A 15 -49.84 46.07 41.79
C PHE A 15 -50.22 44.85 40.92
N SER A 16 -49.84 43.58 41.20
CA SER A 16 -49.89 42.67 42.37
C SER A 16 -51.23 41.91 42.55
N LEU A 17 -51.21 40.57 42.42
CA LEU A 17 -51.67 39.55 43.38
C LEU A 17 -52.17 38.23 42.75
N LYS A 18 -51.63 37.14 43.31
CA LYS A 18 -52.26 35.89 43.77
C LYS A 18 -52.75 34.81 42.79
N ASN A 19 -52.14 33.64 43.01
CA ASN A 19 -52.73 32.34 43.33
C ASN A 19 -54.08 31.99 42.67
N ASN A 20 -54.11 30.82 42.02
CA ASN A 20 -55.03 29.79 42.46
C ASN A 20 -54.57 28.37 42.12
N HIS A 21 -55.01 27.50 43.02
CA HIS A 21 -54.58 26.16 43.34
C HIS A 21 -55.39 25.08 42.59
N TYR A 22 -54.77 23.89 42.43
CA TYR A 22 -55.35 22.53 42.57
C TYR A 22 -56.50 22.08 41.63
N ILE A 23 -56.36 20.91 40.97
CA ILE A 23 -56.94 19.60 41.38
C ILE A 23 -56.96 18.51 40.26
N LYS A 24 -56.56 17.30 40.69
CA LYS A 24 -56.93 15.89 40.35
C LYS A 24 -56.91 15.31 38.92
N LEU A 25 -55.99 14.33 38.78
CA LEU A 25 -56.22 12.87 38.74
C LEU A 25 -57.44 12.28 38.01
N LEU A 26 -57.13 11.33 37.11
CA LEU A 26 -57.70 9.97 36.83
C LEU A 26 -57.43 9.68 35.33
N SER A 27 -57.15 8.49 34.77
CA SER A 27 -56.93 7.11 35.23
C SER A 27 -56.70 6.25 33.97
N ASN A 28 -56.22 5.01 34.16
CA ASN A 28 -56.22 3.83 33.25
C ASN A 28 -54.90 3.58 32.50
N ILE A 29 -54.01 2.71 33.00
CA ILE A 29 -54.03 1.22 33.03
C ILE A 29 -53.88 0.61 31.63
N ASN A 30 -52.71 0.04 31.38
CA ASN A 30 -52.61 -1.37 30.97
C ASN A 30 -51.27 -1.98 31.39
N ARG A 31 -51.38 -3.14 32.06
CA ARG A 31 -50.32 -4.03 32.55
C ARG A 31 -49.95 -5.05 31.47
N THR A 32 -48.67 -5.46 31.45
CA THR A 32 -48.14 -6.85 31.41
C THR A 32 -46.61 -6.71 31.47
N GLY A 33 -45.89 -7.07 32.54
CA GLY A 33 -45.53 -8.43 32.97
C GLY A 33 -44.09 -8.74 32.45
N LEU A 34 -43.12 -9.31 33.17
CA LEU A 34 -43.05 -9.95 34.47
C LEU A 34 -41.55 -9.99 34.90
N PHE A 35 -41.36 -10.00 36.22
CA PHE A 35 -40.16 -10.26 37.03
C PHE A 35 -39.16 -11.35 36.57
N SER A 36 -37.88 -11.14 36.93
CA SER A 36 -37.05 -12.16 37.59
C SER A 36 -35.87 -11.50 38.33
N ALA A 37 -35.79 -11.74 39.64
CA ALA A 37 -34.73 -11.34 40.57
C ALA A 37 -34.15 -12.61 41.24
N PHE A 38 -33.14 -12.43 42.11
CA PHE A 38 -32.42 -13.40 43.00
C PHE A 38 -31.08 -13.93 42.44
N THR A 39 -29.94 -14.09 43.14
CA THR A 39 -29.26 -13.48 44.33
C THR A 39 -27.99 -14.30 44.63
N PHE A 40 -26.98 -13.65 45.24
CA PHE A 40 -26.03 -14.12 46.28
C PHE A 40 -24.83 -15.09 46.04
N LEU A 41 -23.68 -14.66 46.62
CA LEU A 41 -22.65 -15.40 47.41
C LEU A 41 -21.31 -15.79 46.70
N LEU A 42 -20.11 -15.90 47.31
CA LEU A 42 -19.20 -15.12 48.22
C LEU A 42 -17.87 -15.96 48.34
N LEU A 43 -16.71 -15.34 48.67
CA LEU A 43 -15.36 -15.87 49.09
C LEU A 43 -14.39 -16.42 48.01
N ALA A 44 -13.15 -15.88 47.81
CA ALA A 44 -11.91 -15.82 48.64
C ALA A 44 -11.19 -17.20 48.74
N LEU A 45 -9.89 -17.44 48.46
CA LEU A 45 -8.66 -16.84 49.01
C LEU A 45 -7.36 -17.45 48.35
N THR A 46 -6.30 -16.62 48.18
CA THR A 46 -4.81 -16.84 48.31
C THR A 46 -3.96 -17.85 47.49
N CYS A 47 -2.82 -17.38 46.91
CA CYS A 47 -1.42 -17.59 47.41
C CYS A 47 -0.27 -17.16 46.43
N LEU A 48 0.53 -16.15 46.85
CA LEU A 48 2.03 -16.02 46.93
C LEU A 48 3.04 -16.39 45.77
N PHE A 49 3.59 -15.34 45.10
CA PHE A 49 4.99 -14.89 44.73
C PHE A 49 6.20 -15.84 44.43
N PRO A 50 7.38 -15.41 43.85
CA PRO A 50 7.82 -14.17 43.09
C PRO A 50 8.82 -14.36 41.87
N ILE A 51 9.40 -13.23 41.36
CA ILE A 51 10.66 -12.97 40.54
C ILE A 51 10.42 -12.70 39.02
N SER A 52 10.91 -11.67 38.29
CA SER A 52 11.84 -10.51 38.47
C SER A 52 11.65 -9.39 37.41
N LYS A 53 11.92 -8.15 37.84
CA LYS A 53 12.44 -6.92 37.19
C LYS A 53 12.54 -6.75 35.65
N GLY A 54 12.04 -5.59 35.21
CA GLY A 54 12.60 -4.71 34.19
C GLY A 54 12.02 -3.29 34.38
N GLU A 55 12.83 -2.36 34.89
CA GLU A 55 12.47 -0.97 35.23
C GLU A 55 12.36 -0.08 33.98
N GLN A 56 11.26 0.67 33.85
CA GLN A 56 11.29 2.09 33.48
C GLN A 56 10.13 2.81 34.17
N SER A 57 10.49 3.81 34.98
CA SER A 57 9.61 4.55 35.87
C SER A 57 8.96 5.74 35.15
N THR A 58 7.64 5.72 35.07
CA THR A 58 6.82 6.92 35.20
C THR A 58 5.63 6.54 36.08
N GLU A 59 5.64 7.01 37.33
CA GLU A 59 4.54 6.83 38.27
C GLU A 59 3.25 7.43 37.68
N ALA A 60 2.34 6.57 37.24
CA ALA A 60 0.94 6.93 37.22
C ALA A 60 0.47 6.85 38.68
N VAL A 61 0.26 8.01 39.30
CA VAL A 61 -0.46 8.10 40.57
C VAL A 61 -1.89 7.64 40.30
N THR A 62 -2.17 6.35 40.43
CA THR A 62 -3.53 5.80 40.48
C THR A 62 -4.05 5.88 41.92
N GLY A 63 -4.23 7.11 42.40
CA GLY A 63 -5.12 7.38 43.52
C GLY A 63 -6.53 7.50 42.97
N HIS A 64 -7.45 6.63 43.37
CA HIS A 64 -8.87 6.83 43.07
C HIS A 64 -9.30 8.16 43.71
N ALA A 65 -9.59 9.16 42.88
CA ALA A 65 -10.09 10.46 43.34
C ALA A 65 -11.48 10.26 43.94
N GLN A 66 -11.70 10.72 45.16
CA GLN A 66 -13.02 10.68 45.78
C GLN A 66 -13.65 12.07 45.67
N SER A 67 -14.84 12.16 45.09
CA SER A 67 -15.65 13.37 45.07
C SER A 67 -15.91 13.83 46.50
N SER A 68 -15.60 15.08 46.84
CA SER A 68 -15.86 15.60 48.18
C SER A 68 -17.38 15.73 48.43
N SER A 69 -17.83 15.26 49.59
CA SER A 69 -19.22 15.27 50.02
C SER A 69 -19.31 15.60 51.51
N LEU A 70 -20.37 16.30 51.88
CA LEU A 70 -20.68 16.67 53.26
C LEU A 70 -22.18 16.50 53.47
N THR A 71 -22.56 15.76 54.50
CA THR A 71 -23.96 15.61 54.92
C THR A 71 -24.11 16.08 56.35
N LEU A 72 -25.10 16.95 56.58
CA LEU A 72 -25.57 17.37 57.91
C LEU A 72 -26.96 16.76 58.12
N SER A 73 -27.06 15.84 59.07
CA SER A 73 -28.30 15.14 59.41
C SER A 73 -28.82 15.64 60.75
N VAL A 74 -30.09 16.05 60.82
CA VAL A 74 -30.72 16.52 62.06
C VAL A 74 -31.61 15.40 62.62
N ALA A 75 -31.34 14.97 63.85
CA ALA A 75 -32.10 13.91 64.53
C ALA A 75 -33.07 14.47 65.57
N GLY A 76 -32.68 15.58 66.24
CA GLY A 76 -33.55 16.39 67.08
C GLY A 76 -33.31 17.87 66.81
N ASP A 77 -34.31 18.57 66.33
CA ASP A 77 -34.22 19.98 65.89
C ASP A 77 -34.56 20.98 67.00
N THR A 78 -35.12 20.52 68.12
CA THR A 78 -35.48 21.36 69.27
C THR A 78 -34.77 20.93 70.55
N ALA A 79 -34.28 21.91 71.31
CA ALA A 79 -33.87 21.71 72.69
C ALA A 79 -34.91 22.35 73.64
N SER A 80 -35.26 21.66 74.72
CA SER A 80 -36.28 22.13 75.66
C SER A 80 -35.90 21.83 77.11
N VAL A 81 -36.49 22.60 78.03
CA VAL A 81 -36.28 22.52 79.48
C VAL A 81 -37.59 22.92 80.16
N GLU A 82 -37.89 22.29 81.29
CA GLU A 82 -39.00 22.68 82.16
C GLU A 82 -38.45 23.37 83.41
N LEU A 83 -39.05 24.49 83.81
CA LEU A 83 -38.64 25.28 84.95
C LEU A 83 -39.72 25.26 86.04
N ASP A 84 -39.30 25.08 87.29
CA ASP A 84 -40.15 25.28 88.46
C ASP A 84 -39.91 26.69 89.04
N MET A 85 -40.94 27.54 89.01
CA MET A 85 -40.82 28.97 89.36
C MET A 85 -41.22 29.28 90.81
N ASN A 86 -41.35 28.26 91.65
CA ASN A 86 -41.86 28.41 93.02
C ASN A 86 -40.78 28.82 94.06
N SER A 87 -39.56 29.18 93.65
CA SER A 87 -38.43 29.54 94.55
C SER A 87 -37.93 30.98 94.37
N THR A 88 -37.68 31.68 95.49
CA THR A 88 -37.05 33.01 95.50
C THR A 88 -35.53 32.97 95.30
N GLU A 89 -34.87 31.82 95.49
CA GLU A 89 -33.41 31.68 95.30
C GLU A 89 -33.01 31.30 93.86
N GLY A 90 -34.01 31.13 92.99
CA GLY A 90 -33.86 30.75 91.59
C GLY A 90 -33.69 29.23 91.41
N THR A 91 -34.45 28.66 90.49
CA THR A 91 -34.37 27.27 90.05
C THR A 91 -33.57 27.20 88.76
N PHE A 92 -32.49 26.43 88.78
CA PHE A 92 -31.76 26.06 87.56
C PHE A 92 -32.36 24.79 86.96
N ALA A 93 -32.59 24.81 85.66
CA ALA A 93 -32.94 23.63 84.90
C ALA A 93 -32.14 23.56 83.61
N SER A 94 -31.83 22.35 83.19
CA SER A 94 -31.10 22.07 81.96
C SER A 94 -31.78 20.98 81.15
N SER A 95 -31.52 20.98 79.84
CA SER A 95 -32.07 19.95 78.97
C SER A 95 -31.50 18.59 79.36
N SER A 96 -32.38 17.62 79.53
CA SER A 96 -31.96 16.21 79.59
C SER A 96 -31.39 15.78 78.24
N ALA A 97 -30.76 14.60 78.20
CA ALA A 97 -30.28 14.02 76.95
C ALA A 97 -31.41 13.85 75.90
N ALA A 98 -32.64 13.54 76.34
CA ALA A 98 -33.81 13.37 75.47
C ALA A 98 -34.39 14.70 74.94
N ASN A 99 -34.11 15.80 75.65
CA ASN A 99 -34.62 17.14 75.33
C ASN A 99 -33.53 18.06 74.76
N SER A 100 -32.40 17.50 74.32
CA SER A 100 -31.34 18.26 73.65
C SER A 100 -31.51 18.16 72.14
N ALA A 101 -31.21 19.25 71.43
CA ALA A 101 -31.12 19.20 69.98
C ALA A 101 -29.92 18.34 69.60
N SER A 102 -30.05 17.48 68.60
CA SER A 102 -29.00 16.56 68.16
C SER A 102 -28.91 16.50 66.65
N PHE A 103 -27.67 16.47 66.16
CA PHE A 103 -27.37 16.39 64.74
C PHE A 103 -26.02 15.71 64.53
N SER A 104 -25.81 15.21 63.32
CA SER A 104 -24.59 14.50 62.97
C SER A 104 -24.03 14.96 61.63
N VAL A 105 -22.70 14.92 61.51
CA VAL A 105 -21.97 15.34 60.31
C VAL A 105 -21.12 14.19 59.79
N VAL A 106 -21.23 13.91 58.49
CA VAL A 106 -20.41 12.92 57.77
C VAL A 106 -19.73 13.61 56.59
N THR A 107 -18.42 13.43 56.43
CA THR A 107 -17.68 13.88 55.24
C THR A 107 -16.64 12.87 54.79
N ASN A 108 -16.48 12.75 53.46
CA ASN A 108 -15.31 12.10 52.86
C ASN A 108 -14.22 13.11 52.45
N ASN A 109 -14.35 14.40 52.79
CA ASN A 109 -13.31 15.39 52.55
C ASN A 109 -12.09 15.11 53.43
N PHE A 110 -10.95 14.80 52.82
CA PHE A 110 -9.70 14.47 53.52
C PHE A 110 -9.18 15.58 54.43
N SER A 111 -9.60 16.84 54.21
CA SER A 111 -9.24 17.98 55.05
C SER A 111 -10.26 18.28 56.15
N GLY A 112 -11.37 17.53 56.23
CA GLY A 112 -12.42 17.68 57.25
C GLY A 112 -13.47 18.75 56.91
N TYR A 113 -14.10 19.31 57.95
CA TYR A 113 -15.13 20.35 57.87
C TYR A 113 -15.04 21.36 59.03
N THR A 114 -15.69 22.50 58.86
CA THR A 114 -15.96 23.49 59.90
C THR A 114 -17.46 23.53 60.18
N LEU A 115 -17.85 23.35 61.44
CA LEU A 115 -19.22 23.39 61.94
C LEU A 115 -19.43 24.67 62.76
N SER A 116 -20.48 25.41 62.47
CA SER A 116 -20.77 26.71 63.09
C SER A 116 -22.24 26.85 63.49
N ILE A 117 -22.50 27.69 64.48
CA ILE A 117 -23.84 28.10 64.94
C ILE A 117 -24.00 29.62 64.88
N SER A 118 -25.16 30.10 64.41
CA SER A 118 -25.54 31.52 64.45
C SER A 118 -26.97 31.70 64.94
N GLY A 119 -27.24 32.82 65.60
CA GLY A 119 -28.57 33.27 66.00
C GLY A 119 -29.41 33.71 64.81
N SER A 120 -30.73 33.54 64.92
CA SER A 120 -31.67 34.11 63.95
C SER A 120 -31.85 35.63 64.08
N ASP A 121 -31.48 36.19 65.24
CA ASP A 121 -31.47 37.62 65.55
C ASP A 121 -30.20 38.04 66.32
N ASN A 122 -30.09 39.34 66.64
CA ASN A 122 -28.91 39.94 67.27
C ASN A 122 -29.01 40.11 68.79
N ASP A 123 -30.17 39.85 69.39
CA ASP A 123 -30.36 40.10 70.83
C ASP A 123 -30.14 38.84 71.68
N GLY A 124 -30.18 37.65 71.08
CA GLY A 124 -29.90 36.39 71.79
C GLY A 124 -30.89 36.13 72.93
N LYS A 125 -32.08 36.73 72.89
CA LYS A 125 -33.08 36.59 73.95
C LYS A 125 -33.96 35.37 73.69
N LEU A 126 -34.38 34.69 74.74
CA LEU A 126 -35.45 33.70 74.66
C LEU A 126 -36.77 34.43 74.91
N TYR A 127 -37.65 34.48 73.92
CA TYR A 127 -38.90 35.24 74.00
C TYR A 127 -40.09 34.35 74.28
N ASP A 128 -41.03 34.83 75.09
CA ASP A 128 -42.34 34.22 75.17
C ASP A 128 -43.11 34.34 73.84
N THR A 129 -44.21 33.61 73.70
CA THR A 129 -45.02 33.60 72.46
C THR A 129 -45.57 34.98 72.08
N THR A 130 -45.68 35.92 73.02
CA THR A 130 -46.13 37.30 72.78
C THR A 130 -45.01 38.32 72.60
N LYS A 131 -43.74 37.91 72.79
CA LYS A 131 -42.53 38.76 72.87
C LYS A 131 -42.59 39.87 73.92
N GLN A 132 -43.44 39.75 74.93
CA GLN A 132 -43.54 40.70 76.04
C GLN A 132 -42.56 40.39 77.17
N TYR A 133 -42.25 39.11 77.36
CA TYR A 133 -41.32 38.63 78.37
C TYR A 133 -40.15 37.92 77.70
N PHE A 134 -38.95 38.07 78.26
CA PHE A 134 -37.77 37.39 77.75
C PHE A 134 -36.82 36.98 78.87
N LEU A 135 -35.98 35.99 78.56
CA LEU A 135 -34.78 35.67 79.33
C LEU A 135 -33.57 36.27 78.63
N GLU A 136 -32.70 36.90 79.40
CA GLU A 136 -31.47 37.49 78.89
C GLU A 136 -30.43 36.39 78.62
N PRO A 137 -29.62 36.48 77.56
CA PRO A 137 -28.52 35.55 77.38
C PRO A 137 -27.46 35.73 78.47
N LEU A 138 -26.71 34.67 78.74
CA LEU A 138 -25.45 34.78 79.47
C LEU A 138 -24.53 35.79 78.77
N THR A 139 -23.78 36.57 79.55
CA THR A 139 -22.80 37.54 79.03
C THR A 139 -21.41 36.94 78.85
N SER A 140 -21.14 35.79 79.48
CA SER A 140 -19.90 35.02 79.39
C SER A 140 -20.19 33.55 79.65
N ALA A 141 -19.27 32.67 79.26
CA ALA A 141 -19.39 31.23 79.54
C ALA A 141 -19.40 30.97 81.06
N VAL A 142 -20.28 30.08 81.51
CA VAL A 142 -20.41 29.69 82.93
C VAL A 142 -20.47 28.17 83.07
N SER A 143 -19.89 27.63 84.14
CA SER A 143 -20.01 26.21 84.46
C SER A 143 -21.43 25.90 84.94
N GLU A 144 -21.84 24.63 84.86
CA GLU A 144 -23.16 24.21 85.37
C GLU A 144 -23.33 24.49 86.87
N ALA A 145 -22.28 24.27 87.66
CA ALA A 145 -22.29 24.51 89.11
C ALA A 145 -22.43 26.01 89.44
N ASP A 146 -21.74 26.87 88.68
CA ASP A 146 -21.87 28.33 88.85
C ASP A 146 -23.23 28.81 88.37
N PHE A 147 -23.73 28.27 87.25
CA PHE A 147 -25.06 28.59 86.74
C PHE A 147 -26.15 28.16 87.72
N SER A 148 -25.97 27.01 88.38
CA SER A 148 -26.90 26.45 89.35
C SER A 148 -26.82 27.06 90.75
N SER A 149 -25.80 27.85 91.09
CA SER A 149 -25.67 28.47 92.42
C SER A 149 -25.71 30.02 92.44
N THR A 150 -25.56 30.70 91.30
CA THR A 150 -25.40 32.17 91.27
C THR A 150 -26.72 32.91 91.04
N SER A 151 -27.19 33.66 92.03
CA SER A 151 -28.45 34.43 91.96
C SER A 151 -28.45 35.58 90.94
N SER A 152 -27.30 36.17 90.59
CA SER A 152 -27.20 37.20 89.54
C SER A 152 -27.43 36.66 88.12
N LEU A 153 -27.56 35.34 87.97
CA LEU A 153 -27.93 34.66 86.74
C LEU A 153 -29.44 34.34 86.67
N ASN A 154 -30.24 34.74 87.67
CA ASN A 154 -31.70 34.65 87.59
C ASN A 154 -32.23 35.43 86.37
N GLY A 155 -33.19 34.84 85.66
CA GLY A 155 -33.73 35.40 84.42
C GLY A 155 -32.79 35.26 83.21
N LYS A 156 -31.71 34.48 83.33
CA LYS A 156 -30.75 34.26 82.23
C LYS A 156 -30.78 32.84 81.69
N TRP A 157 -30.36 32.72 80.43
CA TRP A 157 -30.26 31.46 79.71
C TRP A 157 -28.96 31.35 78.91
N GLY A 158 -28.54 30.13 78.64
CA GLY A 158 -27.41 29.83 77.76
C GLY A 158 -27.55 28.48 77.08
N TYR A 159 -26.66 28.22 76.13
CA TYR A 159 -26.61 26.95 75.41
C TYR A 159 -25.30 26.22 75.69
N LYS A 160 -25.35 24.89 75.76
CA LYS A 160 -24.17 24.03 75.97
C LYS A 160 -24.06 23.06 74.79
N PRO A 161 -23.23 23.34 73.79
CA PRO A 161 -22.91 22.36 72.77
C PRO A 161 -22.04 21.24 73.36
N SER A 162 -22.08 20.03 72.80
CA SER A 162 -21.21 18.92 73.21
C SER A 162 -19.73 19.19 72.93
N LYS A 163 -19.45 19.98 71.88
CA LYS A 163 -18.10 20.44 71.52
C LYS A 163 -18.09 21.95 71.21
N PHE A 164 -17.00 22.63 71.55
CA PHE A 164 -16.74 24.02 71.22
C PHE A 164 -15.25 24.20 70.86
N ASN A 165 -14.96 24.81 69.71
CA ASN A 165 -13.60 24.95 69.17
C ASN A 165 -12.78 23.65 69.23
N SER A 166 -13.39 22.54 68.80
CA SER A 166 -12.77 21.21 68.73
C SER A 166 -12.47 20.54 70.09
N ALA A 167 -12.98 21.07 71.21
CA ALA A 167 -12.87 20.46 72.53
C ALA A 167 -14.25 20.09 73.10
N VAL A 168 -14.32 19.08 73.98
CA VAL A 168 -15.54 18.79 74.76
C VAL A 168 -15.90 20.02 75.58
N ASN A 169 -17.13 20.50 75.46
CA ASN A 169 -17.55 21.72 76.13
C ASN A 169 -18.34 21.40 77.42
N SER A 170 -17.85 21.92 78.54
CA SER A 170 -18.45 21.76 79.87
C SER A 170 -19.34 22.92 80.29
N ASN A 171 -19.33 24.03 79.55
CA ASN A 171 -19.89 25.31 79.99
C ASN A 171 -21.14 25.69 79.18
N TYR A 172 -22.07 26.39 79.80
CA TYR A 172 -23.13 27.11 79.10
C TYR A 172 -22.56 28.41 78.55
N LEU A 173 -22.71 28.61 77.26
CA LEU A 173 -22.22 29.76 76.50
C LEU A 173 -23.33 30.82 76.35
N PRO A 174 -22.95 32.10 76.19
CA PRO A 174 -23.84 33.16 75.71
C PRO A 174 -24.60 32.75 74.47
N ALA A 175 -25.84 33.21 74.29
CA ALA A 175 -26.59 32.91 73.07
C ALA A 175 -25.80 33.26 71.79
N PRO A 176 -25.89 32.44 70.72
CA PRO A 176 -25.31 32.77 69.43
C PRO A 176 -25.88 34.09 68.89
N THR A 177 -25.03 34.93 68.31
CA THR A 177 -25.44 36.15 67.59
C THR A 177 -25.56 35.84 66.09
N THR A 178 -25.97 36.82 65.26
CA THR A 178 -25.95 36.65 63.80
C THR A 178 -24.55 36.38 63.21
N THR A 179 -23.48 36.70 63.95
CA THR A 179 -22.13 36.28 63.58
C THR A 179 -21.90 34.84 64.02
N ALA A 180 -21.61 33.96 63.06
CA ALA A 180 -21.46 32.54 63.32
C ALA A 180 -20.24 32.25 64.22
N SER A 181 -20.48 31.46 65.27
CA SER A 181 -19.45 30.92 66.16
C SER A 181 -19.10 29.50 65.75
N THR A 182 -17.82 29.16 65.72
CA THR A 182 -17.36 27.80 65.41
C THR A 182 -17.63 26.85 66.58
N LEU A 183 -18.41 25.80 66.33
CA LEU A 183 -18.63 24.70 67.27
C LEU A 183 -17.50 23.67 67.20
N ASP A 184 -17.12 23.26 65.98
CA ASP A 184 -16.09 22.25 65.78
C ASP A 184 -15.36 22.47 64.46
N LYS A 185 -14.09 22.09 64.41
CA LYS A 185 -13.26 22.04 63.22
C LYS A 185 -12.50 20.73 63.21
N THR A 186 -12.76 19.91 62.19
CA THR A 186 -12.07 18.64 61.98
C THR A 186 -10.93 18.80 60.98
N SER A 187 -9.92 17.94 61.06
CA SER A 187 -8.74 17.98 60.17
C SER A 187 -8.67 16.83 59.17
N VAL A 188 -9.59 15.86 59.27
CA VAL A 188 -9.65 14.66 58.44
C VAL A 188 -11.09 14.26 58.16
N ALA A 189 -11.28 13.44 57.12
CA ALA A 189 -12.55 12.80 56.80
C ALA A 189 -13.06 11.91 57.95
N ASN A 190 -14.38 11.68 57.99
CA ASN A 190 -15.00 10.79 58.97
C ASN A 190 -15.97 9.81 58.29
N ALA A 191 -15.61 8.53 58.32
CA ALA A 191 -16.46 7.45 57.82
C ALA A 191 -17.65 7.16 58.76
N THR A 192 -17.47 7.37 60.07
CA THR A 192 -18.53 7.31 61.08
C THR A 192 -19.00 8.73 61.38
N ALA A 193 -20.32 8.93 61.50
CA ALA A 193 -20.89 10.24 61.78
C ALA A 193 -20.35 10.81 63.09
N ASN A 194 -19.98 12.09 63.07
CA ASN A 194 -19.66 12.84 64.28
C ASN A 194 -20.97 13.38 64.84
N ASP A 195 -21.37 12.89 66.01
CA ASP A 195 -22.61 13.30 66.67
C ASP A 195 -22.38 14.51 67.59
N TYR A 196 -23.31 15.46 67.52
CA TYR A 196 -23.32 16.68 68.29
C TYR A 196 -24.65 16.85 69.00
N THR A 197 -24.61 17.43 70.20
CA THR A 197 -25.81 17.83 70.93
C THR A 197 -25.72 19.30 71.35
N ILE A 198 -26.87 19.96 71.43
CA ILE A 198 -27.03 21.29 72.02
C ILE A 198 -28.09 21.19 73.10
N SER A 199 -27.67 21.43 74.33
CA SER A 199 -28.55 21.50 75.50
C SER A 199 -28.78 22.97 75.87
N LEU A 200 -29.92 23.27 76.47
CA LEU A 200 -30.19 24.58 77.05
C LEU A 200 -30.02 24.54 78.56
N GLY A 201 -29.58 25.65 79.14
CA GLY A 201 -29.54 25.87 80.58
C GLY A 201 -30.20 27.20 80.91
N LEU A 202 -31.11 27.19 81.87
CA LEU A 202 -31.91 28.34 82.24
C LEU A 202 -31.97 28.43 83.76
N ARG A 203 -31.93 29.65 84.31
CA ARG A 203 -32.15 29.90 85.74
C ARG A 203 -33.28 30.92 85.90
N ALA A 204 -34.35 30.52 86.56
CA ALA A 204 -35.55 31.34 86.75
C ALA A 204 -35.87 31.50 88.24
N ASP A 205 -36.44 32.63 88.65
CA ASP A 205 -36.95 32.84 90.01
C ASP A 205 -38.43 33.26 89.98
N TYR A 206 -39.00 33.65 91.12
CA TYR A 206 -40.39 34.10 91.21
C TYR A 206 -40.72 35.33 90.33
N GLY A 207 -39.71 36.08 89.89
CA GLY A 207 -39.86 37.21 88.96
C GLY A 207 -39.91 36.80 87.49
N THR A 208 -39.52 35.57 87.15
CA THR A 208 -39.60 35.03 85.79
C THR A 208 -41.04 34.62 85.47
N ALA A 209 -41.58 35.06 84.33
CA ALA A 209 -42.94 34.73 83.92
C ALA A 209 -43.08 33.26 83.48
N ALA A 210 -44.18 32.63 83.87
CA ALA A 210 -44.52 31.24 83.56
C ALA A 210 -45.00 31.05 82.10
N ASN A 211 -44.09 31.18 81.14
CA ASN A 211 -44.40 31.08 79.71
C ASN A 211 -43.47 30.11 78.97
N THR A 212 -43.89 29.69 77.79
CA THR A 212 -43.01 29.00 76.83
C THR A 212 -42.12 30.02 76.14
N TYR A 213 -40.81 29.92 76.34
CA TYR A 213 -39.83 30.77 75.70
C TYR A 213 -39.15 30.06 74.52
N THR A 214 -38.96 30.77 73.40
CA THR A 214 -38.41 30.21 72.15
C THR A 214 -37.39 31.14 71.50
N ASN A 215 -36.41 30.56 70.81
CA ASN A 215 -35.51 31.21 69.87
C ASN A 215 -35.04 30.17 68.83
N ALA A 216 -34.63 30.60 67.65
CA ALA A 216 -34.15 29.76 66.55
C ALA A 216 -32.67 30.02 66.25
N PHE A 217 -31.93 28.94 65.96
CA PHE A 217 -30.52 28.96 65.60
C PHE A 217 -30.29 28.24 64.26
N VAL A 218 -29.28 28.69 63.52
CA VAL A 218 -28.85 28.06 62.27
C VAL A 218 -27.55 27.30 62.52
N ILE A 219 -27.54 26.02 62.15
CA ILE A 219 -26.34 25.17 62.15
C ILE A 219 -25.85 25.05 60.71
N THR A 220 -24.57 25.37 60.49
CA THR A 220 -23.93 25.28 59.17
C THR A 220 -22.70 24.38 59.25
N ALA A 221 -22.59 23.42 58.34
CA ALA A 221 -21.38 22.64 58.13
C ALA A 221 -20.81 22.96 56.74
N VAL A 222 -19.51 23.26 56.68
CA VAL A 222 -18.80 23.61 55.43
C VAL A 222 -17.55 22.73 55.30
N PRO A 223 -17.31 22.06 54.17
CA PRO A 223 -16.11 21.26 53.98
C PRO A 223 -14.86 22.14 53.96
N ASN A 224 -13.73 21.64 54.48
CA ASN A 224 -12.47 22.39 54.46
C ASN A 224 -11.87 22.40 53.03
N PRO A 225 -11.17 23.47 52.60
CA PRO A 225 -10.66 23.59 51.23
C PRO A 225 -9.58 22.54 50.90
N ILE A 226 -9.59 22.01 49.69
CA ILE A 226 -8.59 21.07 49.15
C ILE A 226 -7.85 21.67 47.94
N ALA A 227 -6.68 21.10 47.60
CA ALA A 227 -5.97 21.44 46.37
C ALA A 227 -6.55 20.65 45.18
N TYR A 228 -6.66 21.30 44.03
CA TYR A 228 -7.14 20.71 42.77
C TYR A 228 -5.97 20.36 41.86
N VAL A 229 -6.02 19.22 41.19
CA VAL A 229 -4.94 18.75 40.29
C VAL A 229 -5.43 18.72 38.84
N ILE A 230 -4.68 19.37 37.95
CA ILE A 230 -4.86 19.25 36.49
C ILE A 230 -3.77 18.35 35.93
N THR A 231 -4.17 17.26 35.29
CA THR A 231 -3.28 16.35 34.56
C THR A 231 -3.51 16.48 33.06
N TYR A 232 -2.49 16.13 32.27
CA TYR A 232 -2.51 16.24 30.81
C TYR A 232 -2.26 14.88 30.18
N ASN A 233 -3.10 14.48 29.23
CA ASN A 233 -3.01 13.23 28.49
C ASN A 233 -2.83 13.53 26.99
N ALA A 234 -1.85 12.87 26.36
CA ALA A 234 -1.54 13.06 24.94
C ALA A 234 -2.65 12.54 24.01
N ASN A 235 -3.58 11.71 24.51
CA ASN A 235 -4.66 11.08 23.76
C ASN A 235 -4.20 10.34 22.50
N THR A 236 -3.03 9.71 22.57
CA THR A 236 -2.42 8.93 21.50
C THR A 236 -1.38 7.98 22.09
N THR A 237 -1.06 6.91 21.36
CA THR A 237 0.07 6.02 21.64
C THR A 237 1.37 6.50 20.98
N ASP A 238 1.30 7.53 20.11
CA ASP A 238 2.46 8.08 19.43
C ASP A 238 3.40 8.80 20.41
N THR A 239 4.67 8.94 20.04
CA THR A 239 5.62 9.76 20.78
C THR A 239 5.22 11.23 20.69
N VAL A 240 4.92 11.86 21.83
CA VAL A 240 4.57 13.29 21.92
C VAL A 240 5.61 14.04 22.75
N SER A 241 6.16 15.09 22.19
CA SER A 241 7.15 15.95 22.85
C SER A 241 6.51 17.20 23.44
N ASN A 242 7.22 17.87 24.36
CA ASN A 242 6.78 19.11 25.01
C ASN A 242 5.45 19.01 25.80
N MET A 243 5.14 17.83 26.34
CA MET A 243 3.98 17.66 27.22
C MET A 243 4.10 18.51 28.50
N PRO A 244 3.00 19.13 28.97
CA PRO A 244 2.95 19.74 30.28
C PRO A 244 3.09 18.72 31.42
N ALA A 245 3.65 19.16 32.54
CA ALA A 245 3.58 18.41 33.80
C ALA A 245 2.22 18.68 34.50
N ALA A 246 1.83 17.81 35.42
CA ALA A 246 0.65 18.03 36.25
C ALA A 246 0.76 19.33 37.07
N GLN A 247 -0.35 20.07 37.22
CA GLN A 247 -0.42 21.34 37.95
C GLN A 247 -1.32 21.21 39.18
N ASN A 248 -0.88 21.79 40.30
CA ASN A 248 -1.65 21.83 41.54
C ASN A 248 -2.11 23.27 41.82
N SER A 249 -3.38 23.44 42.20
CA SER A 249 -3.89 24.71 42.70
C SER A 249 -3.47 24.96 44.16
N THR A 250 -3.59 26.20 44.64
CA THR A 250 -3.57 26.48 46.08
C THR A 250 -4.86 25.96 46.73
N THR A 251 -4.82 25.68 48.04
CA THR A 251 -6.02 25.39 48.82
C THR A 251 -6.91 26.63 48.80
N SER A 252 -8.18 26.49 48.43
CA SER A 252 -9.16 27.59 48.23
C SER A 252 -9.11 28.35 46.90
N ALA A 253 -8.34 27.90 45.89
CA ALA A 253 -8.40 28.51 44.57
C ALA A 253 -9.78 28.32 43.90
N THR A 254 -10.27 29.35 43.21
CA THR A 254 -11.48 29.30 42.37
C THR A 254 -11.17 29.07 40.89
N SER A 255 -9.89 29.19 40.51
CA SER A 255 -9.41 28.95 39.15
C SER A 255 -7.90 28.67 39.12
N ILE A 256 -7.41 28.07 38.04
CA ILE A 256 -5.98 27.87 37.75
C ILE A 256 -5.67 28.23 36.29
N THR A 257 -4.51 28.84 36.04
CA THR A 257 -4.01 29.07 34.67
C THR A 257 -3.32 27.80 34.17
N LEU A 258 -3.82 27.26 33.05
CA LEU A 258 -3.26 26.08 32.41
C LEU A 258 -1.86 26.35 31.84
N SER A 259 -1.08 25.29 31.61
CA SER A 259 0.25 25.42 31.01
C SER A 259 0.18 26.07 29.63
N ASP A 260 1.17 26.91 29.33
CA ASP A 260 1.40 27.55 28.04
C ASP A 260 2.12 26.66 27.02
N LYS A 261 2.58 25.47 27.44
CA LYS A 261 3.25 24.53 26.55
C LYS A 261 2.29 23.99 25.50
N THR A 262 2.75 23.99 24.26
CA THR A 262 2.11 23.34 23.11
C THR A 262 2.79 21.99 22.85
N PRO A 263 2.12 20.85 23.14
CA PRO A 263 2.62 19.53 22.77
C PRO A 263 2.84 19.41 21.27
N ALA A 264 3.84 18.64 20.87
CA ALA A 264 4.13 18.38 19.47
C ALA A 264 4.11 16.87 19.19
N ARG A 265 3.23 16.48 18.26
CA ARG A 265 3.06 15.13 17.72
C ARG A 265 3.39 15.18 16.24
N GLU A 266 4.19 14.25 15.77
CA GLU A 266 4.64 14.23 14.38
C GLU A 266 3.47 14.00 13.40
N GLY A 267 3.29 14.88 12.43
CA GLY A 267 2.23 14.78 11.41
C GLY A 267 0.86 15.34 11.81
N TYR A 268 0.75 15.96 12.99
CA TYR A 268 -0.50 16.53 13.49
C TYR A 268 -0.30 17.96 14.02
N ASP A 269 -1.34 18.79 13.88
CA ASP A 269 -1.46 20.07 14.55
C ASP A 269 -2.19 19.91 15.88
N PHE A 270 -1.60 20.45 16.95
CA PHE A 270 -2.25 20.52 18.25
C PHE A 270 -3.34 21.60 18.24
N LYS A 271 -4.60 21.21 18.46
CA LYS A 271 -5.75 22.14 18.45
C LYS A 271 -6.16 22.65 19.82
N GLY A 272 -5.63 22.06 20.89
CA GLY A 272 -5.94 22.44 22.27
C GLY A 272 -6.23 21.22 23.14
N TRP A 273 -6.81 21.51 24.29
CA TRP A 273 -7.16 20.54 25.33
C TRP A 273 -8.68 20.36 25.41
N CYS A 274 -9.13 19.13 25.63
CA CYS A 274 -10.54 18.79 25.86
C CYS A 274 -10.72 18.13 27.23
N THR A 275 -11.84 18.39 27.91
CA THR A 275 -12.17 17.74 29.20
C THR A 275 -12.65 16.30 29.05
N VAL A 276 -12.90 15.85 27.82
CA VAL A 276 -13.33 14.49 27.47
C VAL A 276 -12.36 13.97 26.40
N ALA A 277 -11.94 12.71 26.46
CA ALA A 277 -11.05 12.16 25.46
C ALA A 277 -11.69 12.20 24.05
N PRO A 278 -11.09 12.89 23.06
CA PRO A 278 -11.51 12.78 21.67
C PRO A 278 -11.40 11.33 21.16
N THR A 279 -12.33 10.93 20.30
CA THR A 279 -12.33 9.58 19.69
C THR A 279 -11.31 9.46 18.56
N GLU A 280 -10.82 8.26 18.26
CA GLU A 280 -9.90 8.02 17.14
C GLU A 280 -10.45 8.47 15.77
N ALA A 281 -11.77 8.38 15.59
CA ALA A 281 -12.44 8.80 14.35
C ALA A 281 -12.54 10.34 14.18
N ALA A 282 -12.39 11.10 15.27
CA ALA A 282 -12.50 12.56 15.30
C ALA A 282 -11.51 13.15 16.33
N PRO A 283 -10.20 13.02 16.10
CA PRO A 283 -9.16 13.36 17.09
C PRO A 283 -9.02 14.86 17.34
N ASP A 284 -9.59 15.70 16.48
CA ASP A 284 -9.57 17.16 16.53
C ASP A 284 -10.83 17.77 17.20
N THR A 285 -11.83 16.94 17.49
CA THR A 285 -13.15 17.39 17.92
C THR A 285 -13.41 17.04 19.39
N CYS A 286 -13.88 18.03 20.17
CA CYS A 286 -14.21 17.89 21.58
C CYS A 286 -15.73 17.85 21.79
N THR A 287 -16.22 16.84 22.51
CA THR A 287 -17.61 16.78 23.00
C THR A 287 -17.80 17.44 24.37
N GLY A 288 -16.69 17.75 25.06
CA GLY A 288 -16.65 18.47 26.33
C GLY A 288 -16.32 19.96 26.17
N LEU A 289 -15.60 20.51 27.15
CA LEU A 289 -15.10 21.87 27.11
C LEU A 289 -13.69 21.91 26.52
N THR A 290 -13.43 22.91 25.67
CA THR A 290 -12.14 23.13 25.02
C THR A 290 -11.34 24.24 25.68
N PHE A 291 -10.04 24.04 25.83
CA PHE A 291 -9.11 25.02 26.37
C PHE A 291 -7.86 25.16 25.50
N GLN A 292 -7.40 26.40 25.31
CA GLN A 292 -6.11 26.68 24.68
C GLN A 292 -4.98 26.70 25.72
N PRO A 293 -3.71 26.50 25.33
CA PRO A 293 -2.57 26.71 26.22
C PRO A 293 -2.63 28.09 26.90
N GLY A 294 -2.35 28.14 28.21
CA GLY A 294 -2.43 29.36 29.01
C GLY A 294 -3.84 29.83 29.37
N ALA A 295 -4.90 29.11 28.98
CA ALA A 295 -6.28 29.47 29.36
C ALA A 295 -6.53 29.33 30.87
N VAL A 296 -7.57 30.02 31.36
CA VAL A 296 -8.01 29.92 32.77
C VAL A 296 -9.05 28.80 32.89
N TYR A 297 -8.79 27.85 33.78
CA TYR A 297 -9.71 26.76 34.13
C TYR A 297 -10.40 27.07 35.47
N GLY A 298 -11.74 27.02 35.50
CA GLY A 298 -12.53 27.21 36.72
C GLY A 298 -12.53 25.97 37.61
N ILE A 299 -12.36 26.14 38.92
CA ILE A 299 -12.33 25.03 39.88
C ILE A 299 -13.67 24.97 40.62
N ASP A 300 -14.31 23.80 40.58
CA ASP A 300 -15.46 23.47 41.42
C ASP A 300 -14.99 22.57 42.58
N GLN A 301 -15.12 23.07 43.80
CA GLN A 301 -14.67 22.36 45.02
C GLN A 301 -15.70 21.34 45.54
N THR A 302 -16.84 21.19 44.87
CA THR A 302 -17.91 20.24 45.25
C THR A 302 -17.86 18.92 44.47
N VAL A 303 -16.96 18.81 43.50
CA VAL A 303 -16.81 17.64 42.62
C VAL A 303 -15.43 16.98 42.80
N GLU A 304 -15.07 16.04 41.92
CA GLU A 304 -13.74 15.41 41.90
C GLU A 304 -12.64 16.48 41.87
N ASN A 305 -11.60 16.30 42.67
CA ASN A 305 -10.51 17.26 42.83
C ASN A 305 -9.36 17.07 41.81
N ILE A 306 -9.58 16.24 40.80
CA ILE A 306 -8.63 15.95 39.72
C ILE A 306 -9.38 16.04 38.40
N THR A 307 -8.82 16.77 37.43
CA THR A 307 -9.32 16.76 36.04
C THR A 307 -8.18 16.39 35.10
N THR A 308 -8.43 15.47 34.17
CA THR A 308 -7.53 15.18 33.06
C THR A 308 -7.96 15.94 31.81
N LEU A 309 -7.02 16.67 31.21
CA LEU A 309 -7.19 17.32 29.92
C LEU A 309 -6.53 16.49 28.82
N TYR A 310 -7.29 16.20 27.76
CA TYR A 310 -6.88 15.36 26.64
C TYR A 310 -6.49 16.23 25.44
N ALA A 311 -5.34 15.96 24.83
CA ALA A 311 -4.89 16.69 23.64
C ALA A 311 -5.79 16.39 22.43
N MET A 312 -6.10 17.44 21.68
CA MET A 312 -6.79 17.36 20.39
C MET A 312 -5.79 17.53 19.25
N TRP A 313 -5.92 16.69 18.23
CA TRP A 313 -4.97 16.59 17.12
C TRP A 313 -5.70 16.64 15.78
N ASP A 314 -5.29 17.56 14.91
CA ASP A 314 -5.76 17.64 13.53
C ASP A 314 -4.67 17.15 12.58
N ILE A 315 -5.07 16.53 11.48
CA ILE A 315 -4.16 15.91 10.53
C ILE A 315 -3.59 17.00 9.61
N LEU A 316 -2.27 17.14 9.56
CA LEU A 316 -1.62 18.09 8.67
C LEU A 316 -1.58 17.55 7.22
N VAL A 317 -2.61 17.86 6.43
CA VAL A 317 -2.67 17.51 5.00
C VAL A 317 -1.82 18.49 4.19
N SER A 318 -0.81 17.97 3.48
CA SER A 318 0.19 18.80 2.76
C SER A 318 -0.21 19.18 1.33
N GLY A 319 -1.40 18.75 0.87
CA GLY A 319 -1.93 19.01 -0.48
C GLY A 319 -2.54 17.77 -1.12
N TYR A 320 -2.68 17.78 -2.44
CA TYR A 320 -3.21 16.64 -3.21
C TYR A 320 -2.10 15.71 -3.71
N ILE A 321 -2.34 14.39 -3.69
CA ILE A 321 -1.34 13.39 -4.10
C ILE A 321 -0.96 13.49 -5.58
N GLN A 322 -1.90 13.88 -6.45
CA GLN A 322 -1.65 14.11 -7.88
C GLN A 322 -0.73 15.31 -8.15
N ASP A 323 -0.71 16.29 -7.25
CA ASP A 323 0.10 17.50 -7.39
C ASP A 323 1.46 17.37 -6.66
N TYR A 324 1.65 16.28 -5.89
CA TYR A 324 2.84 16.08 -5.06
C TYR A 324 4.02 15.60 -5.89
N THR A 325 5.05 16.45 -5.99
CA THR A 325 6.22 16.20 -6.82
C THR A 325 7.24 15.29 -6.13
N TYR A 326 8.08 14.60 -6.94
CA TYR A 326 9.19 13.82 -6.40
C TYR A 326 10.15 14.69 -5.57
N SER A 327 10.42 15.94 -5.99
CA SER A 327 11.32 16.84 -5.27
C SER A 327 10.82 17.15 -3.86
N GLN A 328 9.51 17.44 -3.71
CA GLN A 328 8.89 17.66 -2.40
C GLN A 328 9.01 16.41 -1.53
N CYS A 329 8.61 15.25 -2.07
CA CYS A 329 8.70 13.99 -1.36
C CYS A 329 10.14 13.65 -0.91
N SER A 330 11.14 13.80 -1.78
CA SER A 330 12.56 13.54 -1.48
C SER A 330 13.16 14.49 -0.44
N THR A 331 12.40 15.48 0.02
CA THR A 331 12.78 16.41 1.07
C THR A 331 11.90 16.21 2.31
N ASP A 332 10.59 16.35 2.16
CA ASP A 332 9.64 16.39 3.27
C ASP A 332 9.38 14.99 3.83
N ALA A 333 9.28 13.98 2.96
CA ALA A 333 8.90 12.62 3.32
C ALA A 333 10.10 11.74 3.72
N VAL A 334 11.31 12.30 3.85
CA VAL A 334 12.52 11.60 4.29
C VAL A 334 12.51 11.40 5.80
N ASN A 335 12.25 12.47 6.55
CA ASN A 335 12.37 12.44 8.02
C ASN A 335 11.04 12.18 8.72
N ARG A 336 9.91 12.44 8.04
CA ARG A 336 8.55 12.21 8.58
C ARG A 336 7.59 11.62 7.54
N PRO A 337 6.49 10.96 7.94
CA PRO A 337 5.39 10.67 7.04
C PRO A 337 4.69 11.95 6.56
N VAL A 338 4.30 11.99 5.28
CA VAL A 338 3.51 13.09 4.68
C VAL A 338 2.12 12.56 4.35
N ARG A 339 1.07 13.33 4.63
CA ARG A 339 -0.32 12.94 4.34
C ARG A 339 -0.89 13.82 3.23
N LEU A 340 -1.49 13.18 2.24
CA LEU A 340 -1.97 13.81 1.00
C LEU A 340 -3.40 13.37 0.72
N LEU A 341 -4.23 14.30 0.24
CA LEU A 341 -5.59 14.03 -0.17
C LEU A 341 -5.61 13.53 -1.62
N ASP A 342 -6.38 12.50 -1.93
CA ASP A 342 -6.60 12.05 -3.30
C ASP A 342 -7.83 12.73 -3.90
N LYS A 343 -7.66 13.42 -5.02
CA LYS A 343 -8.73 14.17 -5.71
C LYS A 343 -9.89 13.27 -6.17
N ARG A 344 -9.64 11.96 -6.34
CA ARG A 344 -10.57 11.02 -6.94
C ARG A 344 -11.62 10.56 -5.92
N ASP A 345 -11.18 10.22 -4.72
CA ASP A 345 -12.00 9.59 -3.68
C ASP A 345 -12.07 10.40 -2.37
N ASN A 346 -11.38 11.55 -2.28
CA ASN A 346 -11.22 12.36 -1.06
C ASN A 346 -10.63 11.59 0.13
N LYS A 347 -9.95 10.47 -0.11
CA LYS A 347 -9.25 9.73 0.94
C LYS A 347 -7.84 10.30 1.13
N THR A 348 -7.34 10.19 2.35
CA THR A 348 -5.99 10.68 2.69
C THR A 348 -5.02 9.52 2.76
N TYR A 349 -3.93 9.61 2.01
CA TYR A 349 -2.88 8.60 1.98
C TYR A 349 -1.57 9.10 2.59
N THR A 350 -0.88 8.22 3.29
CA THR A 350 0.43 8.48 3.89
C THR A 350 1.55 8.06 2.94
N VAL A 351 2.57 8.92 2.83
CA VAL A 351 3.72 8.77 1.94
C VAL A 351 5.03 8.86 2.72
N ARG A 352 6.01 8.04 2.33
CA ARG A 352 7.39 8.08 2.81
C ARG A 352 8.36 8.05 1.63
N TYR A 353 9.51 8.70 1.79
CA TYR A 353 10.64 8.54 0.87
C TYR A 353 11.54 7.40 1.37
N ILE A 354 11.64 6.34 0.57
CA ILE A 354 12.36 5.10 0.90
C ILE A 354 13.35 4.81 -0.22
N ASN A 355 14.65 4.96 0.07
CA ASN A 355 15.74 4.54 -0.82
C ASN A 355 15.60 4.98 -2.30
N GLY A 356 15.26 6.25 -2.54
CA GLY A 356 15.08 6.77 -3.91
C GLY A 356 13.65 6.69 -4.44
N LEU A 357 12.69 6.19 -3.65
CA LEU A 357 11.31 5.98 -4.07
C LEU A 357 10.33 6.65 -3.11
N CYS A 358 9.47 7.52 -3.65
CA CYS A 358 8.31 8.01 -2.92
C CYS A 358 7.25 6.93 -2.91
N THR A 359 6.88 6.48 -1.72
CA THR A 359 6.10 5.25 -1.55
C THR A 359 4.88 5.55 -0.68
N MET A 360 3.70 5.16 -1.17
CA MET A 360 2.51 5.09 -0.33
C MET A 360 2.70 3.99 0.72
N THR A 361 2.55 4.33 2.00
CA THR A 361 2.68 3.40 3.13
C THR A 361 1.33 2.92 3.64
N GLN A 362 0.25 3.34 2.99
CA GLN A 362 -1.11 2.85 3.20
C GLN A 362 -1.59 2.16 1.93
N ASN A 363 -2.38 1.11 2.10
CA ASN A 363 -2.96 0.37 0.99
C ASN A 363 -4.01 1.25 0.31
N LEU A 364 -4.01 1.22 -1.02
CA LEU A 364 -4.98 1.95 -1.83
C LEU A 364 -6.40 1.42 -1.58
N ALA A 365 -7.36 2.31 -1.37
CA ALA A 365 -8.74 1.97 -1.03
C ALA A 365 -9.72 2.69 -1.97
N VAL A 366 -9.55 2.52 -3.27
CA VAL A 366 -10.51 3.01 -4.26
C VAL A 366 -11.76 2.14 -4.20
N ASP A 367 -12.91 2.80 -3.99
CA ASP A 367 -14.21 2.13 -3.82
C ASP A 367 -14.79 1.66 -5.16
N LYS A 368 -15.71 0.69 -5.07
CA LYS A 368 -16.45 0.20 -6.24
C LYS A 368 -17.23 1.33 -6.91
N GLY A 369 -17.25 1.35 -8.25
CA GLY A 369 -17.95 2.37 -9.02
C GLY A 369 -17.27 3.74 -9.09
N GLN A 370 -16.11 3.93 -8.44
CA GLN A 370 -15.34 5.17 -8.54
C GLN A 370 -14.92 5.44 -10.00
N ALA A 371 -15.25 6.63 -10.51
CA ALA A 371 -14.83 7.08 -11.83
C ALA A 371 -13.41 7.66 -11.78
N MET A 372 -12.64 7.40 -12.83
CA MET A 372 -11.26 7.86 -13.02
C MET A 372 -11.08 8.41 -14.42
N THR A 373 -10.20 9.40 -14.55
CA THR A 373 -9.93 10.08 -15.81
C THR A 373 -8.42 10.15 -16.09
N PRO A 374 -7.99 10.27 -17.37
CA PRO A 374 -6.59 10.48 -17.71
C PRO A 374 -5.94 11.71 -17.05
N GLU A 375 -6.74 12.67 -16.61
CA GLU A 375 -6.31 13.88 -15.90
C GLU A 375 -5.87 13.59 -14.44
N ASP A 376 -6.49 12.61 -13.78
CA ASP A 376 -6.30 12.32 -12.35
C ASP A 376 -5.67 10.95 -12.03
N THR A 377 -5.55 10.08 -13.04
CA THR A 377 -5.08 8.69 -12.94
C THR A 377 -4.19 8.34 -14.13
N ASN A 378 -3.30 7.36 -14.00
CA ASN A 378 -2.44 6.88 -15.10
C ASN A 378 -3.20 5.93 -16.04
N ILE A 379 -4.20 6.46 -16.74
CA ILE A 379 -5.01 5.72 -17.73
C ILE A 379 -5.11 6.50 -19.03
N ASN A 380 -5.34 5.79 -20.13
CA ASN A 380 -5.41 6.34 -21.49
C ASN A 380 -6.84 6.73 -21.90
N SER A 381 -7.85 6.26 -21.16
CA SER A 381 -9.26 6.59 -21.36
C SER A 381 -10.00 6.52 -20.03
N ASN A 382 -11.15 7.19 -19.93
CA ASN A 382 -12.00 7.14 -18.74
C ASN A 382 -12.29 5.68 -18.34
N TYR A 383 -12.13 5.40 -17.05
CA TYR A 383 -12.35 4.07 -16.47
C TYR A 383 -13.23 4.21 -15.24
N THR A 384 -14.14 3.26 -15.04
CA THR A 384 -14.96 3.20 -13.83
C THR A 384 -14.65 1.90 -13.12
N MET A 385 -14.35 1.98 -11.84
CA MET A 385 -14.09 0.80 -11.05
C MET A 385 -15.27 -0.16 -11.07
N THR A 386 -14.96 -1.42 -11.29
CA THR A 386 -15.92 -2.51 -11.29
C THR A 386 -16.74 -2.55 -9.99
N SER A 387 -17.97 -3.04 -10.10
CA SER A 387 -18.77 -3.43 -8.94
C SER A 387 -18.65 -4.91 -8.61
N ALA A 388 -17.97 -5.70 -9.45
CA ALA A 388 -17.77 -7.13 -9.25
C ALA A 388 -16.86 -7.37 -8.04
N ASP A 389 -17.24 -8.35 -7.22
CA ASP A 389 -16.49 -8.77 -6.04
C ASP A 389 -15.67 -10.04 -6.35
N LEU A 390 -14.64 -10.30 -5.55
CA LEU A 390 -13.82 -11.50 -5.64
C LEU A 390 -14.55 -12.71 -5.03
N GLU A 391 -15.71 -13.09 -5.57
CA GLU A 391 -16.61 -14.08 -4.96
C GLU A 391 -16.08 -15.53 -4.95
N ALA A 392 -16.72 -16.39 -4.15
CA ALA A 392 -16.40 -17.81 -4.10
C ALA A 392 -16.80 -18.51 -5.41
N GLY A 393 -15.85 -19.20 -6.04
CA GLY A 393 -16.04 -19.86 -7.34
C GLY A 393 -15.62 -19.00 -8.53
N ASP A 394 -15.32 -17.72 -8.32
CA ASP A 394 -14.79 -16.82 -9.33
C ASP A 394 -13.28 -16.62 -9.13
N ASN A 395 -12.49 -17.10 -10.09
CA ASN A 395 -11.05 -16.87 -10.17
C ASN A 395 -10.73 -16.22 -11.52
N SER A 396 -11.61 -15.31 -11.95
CA SER A 396 -11.46 -14.63 -13.21
C SER A 396 -10.24 -13.70 -13.15
N TYR A 397 -9.35 -13.88 -14.12
CA TYR A 397 -8.33 -12.89 -14.47
C TYR A 397 -8.75 -12.11 -15.72
N THR A 398 -9.97 -12.33 -16.22
CA THR A 398 -10.50 -11.69 -17.43
C THR A 398 -11.54 -10.61 -17.16
N VAL A 399 -11.97 -10.50 -15.91
CA VAL A 399 -12.89 -9.47 -15.43
C VAL A 399 -12.19 -8.72 -14.29
N ALA A 400 -12.36 -7.41 -14.22
CA ALA A 400 -11.84 -6.63 -13.10
C ALA A 400 -12.72 -6.88 -11.86
N GLU A 401 -12.10 -7.21 -10.73
CA GLU A 401 -12.79 -7.54 -9.47
C GLU A 401 -12.09 -6.90 -8.27
N ILE A 402 -12.89 -6.51 -7.27
CA ILE A 402 -12.44 -5.81 -6.07
C ILE A 402 -13.19 -6.33 -4.84
N HIS A 403 -12.45 -6.66 -3.79
CA HIS A 403 -13.00 -6.86 -2.46
C HIS A 403 -12.70 -5.64 -1.58
N GLU A 404 -13.73 -5.00 -1.05
CA GLU A 404 -13.58 -3.83 -0.17
C GLU A 404 -13.21 -4.27 1.25
N GLY A 405 -12.15 -3.66 1.80
CA GLY A 405 -11.71 -3.91 3.16
C GLY A 405 -12.05 -2.78 4.12
N ASP A 406 -11.27 -2.67 5.19
CA ASP A 406 -11.38 -1.59 6.17
C ASP A 406 -10.28 -0.52 5.96
N ALA A 407 -10.30 0.52 6.79
CA ALA A 407 -9.32 1.61 6.73
C ALA A 407 -7.86 1.18 7.00
N THR A 408 -7.65 0.00 7.61
CA THR A 408 -6.31 -0.53 7.92
C THR A 408 -5.78 -1.35 6.76
N ASN A 409 -6.60 -2.24 6.22
CA ASN A 409 -6.23 -3.21 5.20
C ASN A 409 -6.33 -2.66 3.77
N GLY A 410 -7.15 -1.64 3.55
CA GLY A 410 -7.48 -1.17 2.20
C GLY A 410 -8.25 -2.23 1.42
N ASN A 411 -8.28 -2.11 0.09
CA ASN A 411 -9.01 -3.05 -0.76
C ASN A 411 -8.06 -4.07 -1.40
N TRP A 412 -8.63 -5.19 -1.86
CA TRP A 412 -7.94 -6.21 -2.65
C TRP A 412 -8.43 -6.16 -4.09
N TYR A 413 -7.51 -6.10 -5.03
CA TYR A 413 -7.78 -5.96 -6.46
C TYR A 413 -7.18 -7.17 -7.16
N ASN A 414 -7.93 -7.80 -8.06
CA ASN A 414 -7.25 -8.65 -9.04
C ASN A 414 -6.42 -7.81 -10.01
N TYR A 415 -5.55 -8.44 -10.80
CA TYR A 415 -4.60 -7.69 -11.61
C TYR A 415 -5.27 -6.90 -12.76
N CYS A 416 -6.38 -7.41 -13.29
CA CYS A 416 -7.20 -6.69 -14.27
C CYS A 416 -7.73 -5.38 -13.68
N ALA A 417 -8.23 -5.40 -12.43
CA ALA A 417 -8.63 -4.18 -11.73
C ALA A 417 -7.44 -3.27 -11.41
N ALA A 418 -6.31 -3.82 -10.93
CA ALA A 418 -5.10 -3.06 -10.60
C ALA A 418 -4.55 -2.23 -11.78
N THR A 419 -4.70 -2.76 -12.99
CA THR A 419 -4.25 -2.15 -14.26
C THR A 419 -5.34 -1.39 -15.00
N ALA A 420 -6.45 -1.05 -14.32
CA ALA A 420 -7.58 -0.33 -14.89
C ALA A 420 -8.13 -0.95 -16.19
N GLY A 421 -8.15 -2.29 -16.25
CA GLY A 421 -8.67 -3.03 -17.41
C GLY A 421 -7.67 -3.28 -18.53
N GLU A 422 -6.40 -2.85 -18.41
CA GLU A 422 -5.38 -3.07 -19.45
C GLU A 422 -5.05 -4.56 -19.60
N ILE A 423 -4.85 -5.28 -18.49
CA ILE A 423 -4.37 -6.65 -18.49
C ILE A 423 -5.43 -7.59 -17.91
N CYS A 424 -6.36 -8.00 -18.77
CA CYS A 424 -7.51 -8.88 -18.44
C CYS A 424 -7.54 -10.15 -19.29
N GLN A 425 -6.38 -10.67 -19.65
CA GLN A 425 -6.22 -11.94 -20.39
C GLN A 425 -4.76 -12.34 -20.35
N ASP A 426 -4.44 -13.60 -20.64
CA ASP A 426 -3.06 -14.04 -20.86
C ASP A 426 -2.34 -13.09 -21.80
N SER A 427 -1.25 -12.53 -21.28
CA SER A 427 -0.59 -11.40 -21.91
C SER A 427 0.90 -11.57 -21.81
N THR A 428 1.56 -11.43 -22.96
CA THR A 428 3.02 -11.32 -23.10
C THR A 428 3.51 -9.90 -22.80
N THR A 429 2.62 -8.99 -22.44
CA THR A 429 2.96 -7.63 -22.00
C THR A 429 3.79 -7.72 -20.73
N ILE A 430 5.00 -7.17 -20.78
CA ILE A 430 5.95 -7.24 -19.66
C ILE A 430 5.59 -6.23 -18.58
N GLU A 431 5.13 -5.04 -18.95
CA GLU A 431 4.84 -3.96 -18.01
C GLU A 431 3.44 -3.43 -18.24
N ALA A 432 2.64 -3.34 -17.17
CA ALA A 432 1.43 -2.54 -17.21
C ALA A 432 1.80 -1.08 -17.52
N THR A 433 1.18 -0.50 -18.55
CA THR A 433 1.36 0.90 -18.92
C THR A 433 0.29 1.79 -18.30
N GLN A 434 -0.75 1.18 -17.73
CA GLN A 434 -1.84 1.82 -17.02
C GLN A 434 -2.05 1.18 -15.65
N ASP A 435 -2.48 1.99 -14.70
CA ASP A 435 -2.86 1.52 -13.38
C ASP A 435 -3.81 2.49 -12.69
N ILE A 436 -4.36 2.02 -11.58
CA ILE A 436 -5.34 2.77 -10.78
C ILE A 436 -4.68 3.73 -9.78
N CYS A 437 -3.36 3.91 -9.86
CA CYS A 437 -2.66 4.84 -8.98
C CYS A 437 -2.94 6.30 -9.39
N PRO A 438 -2.85 7.25 -8.45
CA PRO A 438 -3.06 8.67 -8.76
C PRO A 438 -2.10 9.15 -9.85
N LYS A 439 -2.50 10.15 -10.63
CA LYS A 439 -1.67 10.70 -11.72
C LYS A 439 -0.23 10.96 -11.26
N GLY A 440 0.73 10.43 -12.01
CA GLY A 440 2.15 10.58 -11.72
C GLY A 440 2.69 9.65 -10.63
N TRP A 441 1.86 8.74 -10.10
CA TRP A 441 2.20 7.61 -9.24
C TRP A 441 1.78 6.32 -9.92
N ARG A 442 2.50 5.22 -9.76
CA ARG A 442 2.22 3.95 -10.46
C ARG A 442 2.40 2.74 -9.57
N LEU A 443 2.03 1.56 -10.07
CA LEU A 443 2.53 0.30 -9.53
C LEU A 443 4.07 0.27 -9.62
N PRO A 444 4.79 -0.16 -8.57
CA PRO A 444 6.24 -0.28 -8.65
C PRO A 444 6.66 -1.36 -9.66
N THR A 445 7.81 -1.17 -10.31
CA THR A 445 8.36 -2.21 -11.19
C THR A 445 8.92 -3.39 -10.40
N GLY A 446 8.69 -4.59 -10.95
CA GLY A 446 9.19 -5.86 -10.42
C GLY A 446 10.48 -6.34 -11.08
N GLN A 447 10.92 -7.59 -10.86
CA GLN A 447 12.20 -8.15 -11.37
C GLN A 447 13.49 -7.62 -10.70
N ASN A 448 14.60 -8.31 -10.96
CA ASN A 448 15.91 -7.95 -10.43
C ASN A 448 16.33 -6.57 -10.97
N GLY A 449 16.79 -5.69 -10.08
CA GLY A 449 17.03 -4.28 -10.38
C GLY A 449 15.78 -3.39 -10.46
N GLY A 450 14.58 -3.95 -10.32
CA GLY A 450 13.31 -3.22 -10.27
C GLY A 450 13.13 -2.36 -9.03
N GLU A 451 12.10 -1.51 -9.04
CA GLU A 451 11.78 -0.59 -7.94
C GLU A 451 11.45 -1.33 -6.64
N GLN A 452 10.86 -2.53 -6.71
CA GLN A 452 10.66 -3.40 -5.53
C GLN A 452 11.95 -3.64 -4.73
N THR A 453 13.11 -3.73 -5.41
CA THR A 453 14.38 -4.00 -4.75
C THR A 453 14.85 -2.81 -3.91
N LEU A 454 14.43 -1.58 -4.25
CA LEU A 454 14.75 -0.40 -3.44
C LEU A 454 14.07 -0.48 -2.06
N LEU A 455 12.87 -1.07 -2.01
CA LEU A 455 12.11 -1.28 -0.78
C LEU A 455 12.67 -2.43 0.07
N THR A 456 13.42 -3.35 -0.54
CA THR A 456 14.13 -4.45 0.13
C THR A 456 15.64 -4.23 0.22
N ASN A 457 16.12 -2.98 0.25
CA ASN A 457 17.55 -2.66 0.42
C ASN A 457 18.48 -3.31 -0.62
N GLY A 458 18.03 -3.33 -1.87
CA GLY A 458 18.71 -3.94 -3.00
C GLY A 458 18.69 -5.47 -2.99
N LYS A 459 17.92 -6.12 -2.11
CA LYS A 459 17.84 -7.58 -2.02
C LYS A 459 16.83 -8.15 -3.02
N TRP A 460 17.29 -9.15 -3.76
CA TRP A 460 16.49 -9.97 -4.66
C TRP A 460 16.37 -11.39 -4.10
N GLN A 461 15.14 -11.92 -4.06
CA GLN A 461 14.81 -13.26 -3.56
C GLN A 461 15.33 -13.57 -2.14
N THR A 462 15.39 -12.53 -1.30
CA THR A 462 15.87 -12.62 0.09
C THR A 462 15.08 -11.64 0.95
N TYR A 463 14.71 -12.05 2.17
CA TYR A 463 14.02 -11.20 3.13
C TYR A 463 14.94 -10.08 3.67
N ASP A 464 14.37 -8.89 3.88
CA ASP A 464 15.07 -7.73 4.45
C ASP A 464 14.14 -6.90 5.37
N THR A 465 14.67 -6.45 6.51
CA THR A 465 13.92 -5.67 7.52
C THR A 465 14.32 -4.19 7.57
N THR A 466 15.32 -3.76 6.80
CA THR A 466 15.95 -2.43 6.88
C THR A 466 14.93 -1.31 6.73
N TYR A 467 14.05 -1.41 5.73
CA TYR A 467 13.04 -0.40 5.44
C TYR A 467 11.64 -0.78 5.91
N GLN A 468 11.47 -1.88 6.66
CA GLN A 468 10.17 -2.35 7.12
C GLN A 468 9.42 -1.28 7.93
N ALA A 469 10.09 -0.64 8.90
CA ALA A 469 9.46 0.40 9.72
C ALA A 469 9.03 1.63 8.90
N LEU A 470 9.80 1.98 7.87
CA LEU A 470 9.46 3.09 6.98
C LEU A 470 8.33 2.75 6.02
N PHE A 471 8.35 1.54 5.48
CA PHE A 471 7.30 1.05 4.60
C PHE A 471 5.99 0.84 5.36
N ASN A 472 6.05 0.51 6.65
CA ASN A 472 4.89 0.22 7.50
C ASN A 472 3.95 -0.81 6.84
N PRO A 473 4.42 -2.04 6.57
CA PRO A 473 3.62 -3.05 5.90
C PRO A 473 2.42 -3.45 6.76
N VAL A 474 1.26 -3.60 6.12
CA VAL A 474 0.07 -4.16 6.73
C VAL A 474 -0.02 -5.63 6.34
N ALA A 475 -0.20 -6.52 7.31
CA ALA A 475 -0.40 -7.95 7.07
C ALA A 475 -1.84 -8.23 6.59
N SER A 476 -2.25 -7.64 5.46
CA SER A 476 -3.59 -7.71 4.90
C SER A 476 -3.92 -9.07 4.26
N GLY A 477 -2.96 -9.98 4.13
CA GLY A 477 -3.15 -11.25 3.46
C GLY A 477 -3.44 -11.10 1.96
N PHE A 478 -4.11 -12.08 1.39
CA PHE A 478 -4.56 -12.08 0.01
C PHE A 478 -5.94 -12.69 -0.12
N TYR A 479 -6.68 -12.26 -1.12
CA TYR A 479 -8.00 -12.79 -1.42
C TYR A 479 -7.92 -13.82 -2.55
N ASN A 480 -8.55 -14.97 -2.38
CA ASN A 480 -8.63 -16.01 -3.40
C ASN A 480 -9.93 -16.79 -3.23
N ASN A 481 -10.73 -16.89 -4.30
CA ASN A 481 -11.93 -17.70 -4.34
C ASN A 481 -12.89 -17.42 -3.16
N GLY A 482 -13.25 -16.15 -2.93
CA GLY A 482 -14.19 -15.79 -1.86
C GLY A 482 -13.59 -15.79 -0.44
N ALA A 483 -12.30 -16.03 -0.27
CA ALA A 483 -11.69 -16.19 1.06
C ALA A 483 -10.40 -15.39 1.23
N LEU A 484 -10.23 -14.83 2.44
CA LEU A 484 -9.03 -14.13 2.87
C LEU A 484 -8.02 -15.11 3.48
N GLY A 485 -6.87 -15.28 2.83
CA GLY A 485 -5.75 -16.10 3.28
C GLY A 485 -4.68 -15.28 4.01
N THR A 486 -4.05 -15.90 5.01
CA THR A 486 -2.84 -15.40 5.73
C THR A 486 -2.92 -14.00 6.34
N SER A 487 -4.12 -13.44 6.50
CA SER A 487 -4.36 -12.18 7.21
C SER A 487 -3.79 -12.21 8.63
N GLY A 488 -3.12 -11.12 9.02
CA GLY A 488 -2.41 -10.99 10.29
C GLY A 488 -0.98 -11.56 10.30
N SER A 489 -0.61 -12.34 9.26
CA SER A 489 0.75 -12.91 9.14
C SER A 489 1.53 -12.42 7.92
N GLU A 490 0.85 -12.15 6.80
CA GLU A 490 1.49 -11.77 5.53
C GLU A 490 0.78 -10.57 4.89
N GLY A 491 1.49 -9.81 4.06
CA GLY A 491 0.92 -8.74 3.23
C GLY A 491 1.53 -8.77 1.83
N ARG A 492 0.74 -8.48 0.81
CA ARG A 492 1.18 -8.57 -0.61
C ARG A 492 0.70 -7.39 -1.43
N TRP A 493 1.59 -6.89 -2.29
CA TRP A 493 1.30 -5.76 -3.17
C TRP A 493 1.65 -6.03 -4.62
N TRP A 494 0.72 -5.67 -5.52
CA TRP A 494 0.94 -5.80 -6.95
C TRP A 494 2.06 -4.91 -7.48
N LEU A 495 2.77 -5.43 -8.47
CA LEU A 495 3.80 -4.73 -9.24
C LEU A 495 3.42 -4.69 -10.72
N SER A 496 3.99 -3.75 -11.49
CA SER A 496 3.68 -3.59 -12.92
C SER A 496 4.22 -4.72 -13.79
N THR A 497 5.26 -5.42 -13.32
CA THR A 497 6.04 -6.34 -14.15
C THR A 497 5.48 -7.77 -14.17
N ALA A 498 5.48 -8.37 -15.35
CA ALA A 498 5.13 -9.77 -15.56
C ALA A 498 6.23 -10.73 -15.11
N LEU A 499 5.82 -11.78 -14.39
CA LEU A 499 6.66 -12.96 -14.11
C LEU A 499 6.47 -14.00 -15.22
N SER A 500 5.22 -14.21 -15.66
CA SER A 500 4.87 -15.13 -16.74
C SER A 500 3.61 -14.63 -17.48
N SER A 501 3.07 -15.43 -18.39
CA SER A 501 1.78 -15.13 -19.02
C SER A 501 0.62 -15.10 -18.03
N THR A 502 0.71 -15.84 -16.91
CA THR A 502 -0.36 -15.99 -15.91
C THR A 502 -0.11 -15.22 -14.62
N ASP A 503 1.16 -15.01 -14.27
CA ASP A 503 1.57 -14.53 -12.96
C ASP A 503 2.26 -13.16 -13.08
N ARG A 504 2.16 -12.38 -12.00
CA ARG A 504 2.76 -11.04 -11.88
C ARG A 504 3.64 -10.99 -10.65
N TYR A 505 4.71 -10.21 -10.74
CA TYR A 505 5.56 -9.99 -9.58
C TYR A 505 4.78 -9.27 -8.47
N VAL A 506 5.18 -9.58 -7.25
CA VAL A 506 4.64 -8.95 -6.04
C VAL A 506 5.77 -8.50 -5.13
N LEU A 507 5.47 -7.51 -4.29
CA LEU A 507 6.22 -7.27 -3.07
C LEU A 507 5.51 -8.01 -1.94
N ASP A 508 6.24 -8.85 -1.22
CA ASP A 508 5.71 -9.61 -0.08
C ASP A 508 6.22 -9.04 1.24
N TYR A 509 5.43 -9.27 2.27
CA TYR A 509 5.79 -9.06 3.67
C TYR A 509 5.38 -10.27 4.49
N THR A 510 6.29 -10.74 5.34
CA THR A 510 6.00 -11.80 6.32
C THR A 510 6.35 -11.31 7.71
N ALA A 511 5.39 -11.39 8.64
CA ALA A 511 5.57 -10.97 10.02
C ALA A 511 6.73 -11.73 10.67
N GLY A 512 7.71 -10.99 11.18
CA GLY A 512 8.94 -11.53 11.79
C GLY A 512 10.09 -11.80 10.81
N TRP A 513 9.86 -11.78 9.50
CA TRP A 513 10.90 -12.02 8.48
C TRP A 513 11.25 -10.75 7.69
N GLY A 514 10.27 -9.87 7.44
CA GLY A 514 10.46 -8.60 6.75
C GLY A 514 9.86 -8.57 5.35
N LEU A 515 10.36 -7.65 4.52
CA LEU A 515 9.95 -7.49 3.12
C LEU A 515 10.71 -8.46 2.22
N TYR A 516 10.06 -8.93 1.17
CA TYR A 516 10.62 -9.86 0.20
C TYR A 516 10.27 -9.44 -1.22
N SER A 517 11.21 -9.65 -2.14
CA SER A 517 11.08 -9.27 -3.53
C SER A 517 11.47 -10.46 -4.43
N GLY A 518 10.70 -10.69 -5.49
CA GLY A 518 11.01 -11.70 -6.52
C GLY A 518 10.06 -12.89 -6.57
N ASP A 519 9.03 -12.89 -5.72
CA ASP A 519 7.89 -13.79 -5.79
C ASP A 519 6.85 -13.29 -6.80
N GLY A 520 5.95 -14.18 -7.19
CA GLY A 520 4.85 -13.84 -8.08
C GLY A 520 3.56 -14.55 -7.71
N PHE A 521 2.45 -13.92 -8.08
CA PHE A 521 1.10 -14.39 -7.82
C PHE A 521 0.27 -14.44 -9.09
N ARG A 522 -0.69 -15.37 -9.11
CA ARG A 522 -1.68 -15.48 -10.18
C ARG A 522 -2.53 -14.22 -10.23
N ARG A 523 -2.75 -13.70 -11.43
CA ARG A 523 -3.52 -12.45 -11.65
C ARG A 523 -4.95 -12.46 -11.14
N SER A 524 -5.53 -13.65 -10.96
CA SER A 524 -6.90 -13.82 -10.43
C SER A 524 -6.99 -13.55 -8.93
N PHE A 525 -5.88 -13.44 -8.21
CA PHE A 525 -5.89 -13.23 -6.76
C PHE A 525 -6.14 -11.76 -6.46
N GLY A 526 -6.85 -11.47 -5.37
CA GLY A 526 -7.00 -10.12 -4.86
C GLY A 526 -5.81 -9.75 -3.98
N LEU A 527 -4.99 -8.79 -4.40
CA LEU A 527 -3.90 -8.24 -3.59
C LEU A 527 -4.07 -6.73 -3.38
N SER A 528 -3.42 -6.21 -2.35
CA SER A 528 -3.42 -4.77 -2.08
C SER A 528 -2.52 -4.03 -3.07
N ILE A 529 -2.65 -2.70 -3.14
CA ILE A 529 -1.81 -1.84 -3.99
C ILE A 529 -1.17 -0.74 -3.13
N ARG A 530 0.11 -0.48 -3.38
CA ARG A 530 0.83 0.69 -2.86
C ARG A 530 1.56 1.36 -4.01
N CYS A 531 1.13 2.57 -4.34
CA CYS A 531 1.66 3.30 -5.47
C CYS A 531 3.00 3.96 -5.12
N VAL A 532 3.82 4.15 -6.13
CA VAL A 532 5.12 4.79 -6.00
C VAL A 532 5.33 5.90 -7.03
N LYS A 533 6.17 6.86 -6.66
CA LYS A 533 6.69 7.90 -7.54
C LYS A 533 8.22 7.87 -7.46
N ALA A 534 8.84 7.45 -8.56
CA ALA A 534 10.30 7.42 -8.70
C ALA A 534 10.89 8.80 -9.00
N LYS A 535 12.22 8.85 -9.08
CA LYS A 535 12.95 10.00 -9.59
C LYS A 535 12.69 10.16 -11.10
N PRO A 536 12.46 11.39 -11.61
CA PRO A 536 12.26 11.64 -13.04
C PRO A 536 13.35 11.03 -13.90
N GLY A 537 12.94 10.30 -14.94
CA GLY A 537 13.82 9.52 -15.81
C GLY A 537 13.05 8.43 -16.55
N VAL A 538 13.81 7.57 -17.23
CA VAL A 538 13.29 6.41 -17.97
C VAL A 538 13.86 5.14 -17.36
N THR A 539 12.98 4.16 -17.14
CA THR A 539 13.36 2.77 -16.84
C THR A 539 13.17 1.93 -18.09
N ILE A 540 14.26 1.38 -18.63
CA ILE A 540 14.25 0.45 -19.76
C ILE A 540 14.01 -0.97 -19.25
N SER A 541 12.98 -1.62 -19.77
CA SER A 541 12.66 -3.03 -19.56
C SER A 541 12.92 -3.81 -20.83
N PHE A 542 13.78 -4.83 -20.78
CA PHE A 542 14.20 -5.61 -21.94
C PHE A 542 13.32 -6.86 -22.11
N ASN A 543 12.71 -7.01 -23.28
CA ASN A 543 11.88 -8.15 -23.65
C ASN A 543 12.64 -9.11 -24.58
N THR A 544 12.66 -10.40 -24.27
CA THR A 544 13.32 -11.43 -25.10
C THR A 544 12.67 -11.62 -26.47
N ASN A 545 11.40 -11.25 -26.62
CA ASN A 545 10.59 -11.32 -27.83
C ASN A 545 10.69 -12.68 -28.56
N GLY A 546 10.29 -13.74 -27.86
CA GLY A 546 10.39 -15.12 -28.35
C GLY A 546 11.74 -15.80 -28.10
N GLY A 547 12.71 -15.09 -27.51
CA GLY A 547 13.94 -15.65 -26.97
C GLY A 547 13.83 -16.13 -25.53
N THR A 548 14.97 -16.51 -24.95
CA THR A 548 15.15 -17.00 -23.58
C THR A 548 16.24 -16.19 -22.86
N GLY A 549 16.18 -16.17 -21.53
CA GLY A 549 17.11 -15.42 -20.67
C GLY A 549 16.41 -14.35 -19.84
N THR A 550 17.17 -13.68 -18.98
CA THR A 550 16.71 -12.56 -18.14
C THR A 550 17.74 -11.43 -18.19
N MET A 551 17.27 -10.19 -18.10
CA MET A 551 18.11 -8.98 -18.05
C MET A 551 17.57 -8.04 -16.99
N ASP A 552 18.46 -7.45 -16.22
CA ASP A 552 18.10 -6.43 -15.24
C ASP A 552 17.58 -5.18 -15.97
N MET A 553 16.59 -4.51 -15.37
CA MET A 553 16.15 -3.23 -15.87
C MET A 553 17.24 -2.17 -15.76
N GLN A 554 17.25 -1.25 -16.73
CA GLN A 554 18.23 -0.17 -16.78
C GLN A 554 17.55 1.18 -16.51
N LYS A 555 18.06 1.94 -15.53
CA LYS A 555 17.54 3.28 -15.18
C LYS A 555 18.42 4.37 -15.78
N ILE A 556 17.79 5.36 -16.41
CA ILE A 556 18.46 6.53 -16.99
C ILE A 556 17.74 7.77 -16.45
N ASP A 557 18.47 8.59 -15.68
CA ASP A 557 17.95 9.83 -15.11
C ASP A 557 17.52 10.81 -16.20
N ALA A 558 16.50 11.63 -15.93
CA ALA A 558 16.04 12.66 -16.86
C ALA A 558 17.18 13.60 -17.28
N GLY A 559 17.28 13.87 -18.59
CA GLY A 559 18.33 14.71 -19.18
C GLY A 559 19.69 14.02 -19.32
N GLN A 560 19.83 12.77 -18.90
CA GLN A 560 21.06 11.98 -19.09
C GLN A 560 20.96 11.06 -20.31
N SER A 561 22.11 10.56 -20.73
CA SER A 561 22.22 9.51 -21.75
C SER A 561 23.11 8.39 -21.26
N ALA A 562 22.74 7.15 -21.58
CA ALA A 562 23.54 5.96 -21.27
C ALA A 562 23.46 4.97 -22.43
N ASN A 563 24.49 4.15 -22.60
CA ASN A 563 24.43 3.03 -23.54
C ASN A 563 23.52 1.95 -22.98
N LEU A 564 22.68 1.35 -23.83
CA LEU A 564 21.86 0.20 -23.45
C LEU A 564 22.75 -0.94 -22.93
N THR A 565 22.27 -1.68 -21.93
CA THR A 565 22.94 -2.89 -21.45
C THR A 565 23.10 -3.89 -22.59
N ALA A 566 24.28 -4.52 -22.70
CA ALA A 566 24.55 -5.52 -23.74
C ALA A 566 23.57 -6.69 -23.63
N ASN A 567 23.02 -7.14 -24.77
CA ASN A 567 22.08 -8.24 -24.80
C ASN A 567 22.67 -9.54 -24.21
N THR A 568 21.94 -10.17 -23.30
CA THR A 568 22.26 -11.52 -22.76
C THR A 568 21.25 -12.58 -23.20
N PHE A 569 20.18 -12.19 -23.91
CA PHE A 569 19.18 -13.13 -24.39
C PHE A 569 19.70 -13.98 -25.54
N THR A 570 19.11 -15.17 -25.68
CA THR A 570 19.38 -16.10 -26.78
C THR A 570 18.08 -16.62 -27.37
N ARG A 571 18.06 -16.89 -28.67
CA ARG A 571 16.96 -17.59 -29.34
C ARG A 571 17.57 -18.65 -30.24
N THR A 572 17.28 -19.92 -29.96
CA THR A 572 17.81 -21.07 -30.69
C THR A 572 17.61 -20.88 -32.19
N ASP A 573 18.67 -21.05 -32.98
CA ASP A 573 18.73 -20.91 -34.44
C ASP A 573 18.50 -19.48 -34.99
N TYR A 574 18.44 -18.45 -34.14
CA TYR A 574 18.28 -17.05 -34.59
C TYR A 574 19.45 -16.17 -34.13
N ILE A 575 19.67 -15.09 -34.88
CA ILE A 575 20.67 -14.07 -34.57
C ILE A 575 19.97 -12.82 -34.04
N PHE A 576 20.45 -12.28 -32.92
CA PHE A 576 20.01 -10.99 -32.39
C PHE A 576 20.46 -9.85 -33.34
N THR A 577 19.52 -9.00 -33.74
CA THR A 577 19.75 -7.91 -34.69
C THR A 577 19.70 -6.52 -34.06
N GLY A 578 19.16 -6.41 -32.85
CA GLY A 578 19.00 -5.15 -32.13
C GLY A 578 17.73 -5.12 -31.29
N TRP A 579 17.44 -3.96 -30.73
CA TRP A 579 16.26 -3.66 -29.95
C TRP A 579 15.26 -2.84 -30.76
N ASN A 580 13.97 -2.97 -30.47
CA ASN A 580 12.93 -2.11 -31.04
C ASN A 580 11.89 -1.74 -29.98
N THR A 581 11.23 -0.58 -30.10
CA THR A 581 10.16 -0.18 -29.18
C THR A 581 8.87 -0.96 -29.37
N GLU A 582 8.72 -1.68 -30.48
CA GLU A 582 7.58 -2.54 -30.80
C GLU A 582 8.05 -3.99 -31.03
N PRO A 583 7.24 -5.00 -30.65
CA PRO A 583 7.61 -6.41 -30.78
C PRO A 583 7.77 -6.86 -32.24
N ASP A 584 7.00 -6.29 -33.15
CA ASP A 584 7.00 -6.61 -34.58
C ASP A 584 8.08 -5.86 -35.39
N GLY A 585 8.86 -5.00 -34.73
CA GLY A 585 9.93 -4.21 -35.35
C GLY A 585 9.46 -2.92 -36.04
N SER A 586 8.17 -2.58 -35.98
CA SER A 586 7.62 -1.36 -36.61
C SER A 586 7.98 -0.06 -35.90
N GLY A 587 8.47 -0.15 -34.65
CA GLY A 587 8.86 0.97 -33.81
C GLY A 587 10.27 1.50 -34.10
N THR A 588 10.84 2.19 -33.12
CA THR A 588 12.18 2.76 -33.23
C THR A 588 13.24 1.70 -32.94
N SER A 589 14.14 1.48 -33.90
CA SER A 589 15.24 0.51 -33.77
C SER A 589 16.47 1.10 -33.09
N TYR A 590 17.06 0.31 -32.19
CA TYR A 590 18.32 0.61 -31.52
C TYR A 590 19.28 -0.58 -31.71
N ALA A 591 20.53 -0.30 -32.08
CA ALA A 591 21.57 -1.33 -32.10
C ALA A 591 21.86 -1.84 -30.68
N ASP A 592 22.53 -2.99 -30.57
CA ASP A 592 23.04 -3.43 -29.27
C ASP A 592 23.97 -2.36 -28.69
N GLN A 593 23.85 -2.10 -27.39
CA GLN A 593 24.60 -1.07 -26.67
C GLN A 593 24.49 0.35 -27.26
N ALA A 594 23.46 0.64 -28.06
CA ALA A 594 23.22 1.98 -28.58
C ALA A 594 23.03 3.00 -27.44
N SER A 595 23.42 4.25 -27.69
CA SER A 595 23.16 5.34 -26.75
C SER A 595 21.67 5.68 -26.72
N TYR A 596 21.08 5.73 -25.53
CA TYR A 596 19.71 6.13 -25.28
C TYR A 596 19.68 7.40 -24.43
N SER A 597 18.95 8.42 -24.89
CA SER A 597 18.83 9.72 -24.21
C SER A 597 17.43 9.89 -23.61
N ALA A 598 17.37 10.12 -22.30
CA ALA A 598 16.11 10.44 -21.62
C ALA A 598 15.79 11.94 -21.82
N ALA A 599 15.09 12.29 -22.91
CA ALA A 599 14.84 13.67 -23.34
C ALA A 599 14.12 14.54 -22.28
N SER A 600 13.17 13.95 -21.55
CA SER A 600 12.51 14.37 -20.30
C SER A 600 11.21 13.54 -20.17
N GLU A 601 10.73 13.23 -18.96
CA GLU A 601 9.28 13.11 -18.61
C GLU A 601 9.10 12.44 -17.24
N ASP A 602 7.91 12.66 -16.65
CA ASP A 602 7.43 11.95 -15.47
C ASP A 602 7.71 10.45 -15.59
N ASN A 603 8.57 9.94 -14.70
CA ASN A 603 8.86 8.53 -14.42
C ASN A 603 8.28 7.51 -15.43
N LYS A 604 8.89 7.33 -16.60
CA LYS A 604 8.34 6.46 -17.65
C LYS A 604 9.02 5.08 -17.68
N ILE A 605 8.26 4.05 -17.98
CA ILE A 605 8.79 2.72 -18.32
C ILE A 605 8.77 2.57 -19.84
N VAL A 606 9.89 2.17 -20.44
CA VAL A 606 10.02 1.90 -21.88
C VAL A 606 10.43 0.46 -22.07
N VAL A 607 9.61 -0.31 -22.81
CA VAL A 607 9.91 -1.69 -23.14
C VAL A 607 10.68 -1.73 -24.46
N LEU A 608 11.81 -2.42 -24.49
CA LEU A 608 12.59 -2.68 -25.69
C LEU A 608 12.56 -4.18 -26.02
N TYR A 609 12.06 -4.52 -27.20
CA TYR A 609 11.90 -5.88 -27.69
C TYR A 609 13.11 -6.30 -28.52
N ALA A 610 13.69 -7.44 -28.17
CA ALA A 610 14.75 -8.04 -28.97
C ALA A 610 14.24 -8.39 -30.37
N GLN A 611 15.02 -8.06 -31.39
CA GLN A 611 14.70 -8.38 -32.77
C GLN A 611 15.61 -9.50 -33.26
N TRP A 612 15.01 -10.50 -33.88
CA TRP A 612 15.69 -11.74 -34.25
C TRP A 612 15.57 -11.97 -35.75
N ARG A 613 16.66 -12.42 -36.38
CA ARG A 613 16.67 -12.84 -37.77
C ARG A 613 17.15 -14.27 -37.88
N ASP A 614 16.41 -15.07 -38.63
CA ASP A 614 16.82 -16.41 -39.05
C ASP A 614 18.02 -16.30 -40.04
N PRO A 615 19.20 -16.85 -39.71
CA PRO A 615 20.36 -16.85 -40.60
C PRO A 615 20.24 -17.85 -41.77
N ASN A 616 19.24 -18.74 -41.79
CA ASN A 616 19.07 -19.75 -42.82
C ASN A 616 17.62 -19.84 -43.35
N LEU A 617 17.24 -18.88 -44.18
CA LEU A 617 15.95 -18.93 -44.89
C LEU A 617 15.88 -20.03 -45.96
N LEU A 618 16.97 -20.74 -46.28
CA LEU A 618 16.91 -21.84 -47.25
C LEU A 618 16.11 -23.04 -46.72
N ASP A 619 16.07 -23.23 -45.40
CA ASP A 619 15.33 -24.32 -44.75
C ASP A 619 13.82 -24.06 -44.65
N ASN A 620 13.36 -22.86 -45.01
CA ASN A 620 11.93 -22.52 -45.01
C ASN A 620 11.17 -23.19 -46.17
N GLU A 621 11.88 -23.70 -47.17
CA GLU A 621 11.30 -24.36 -48.33
C GLU A 621 11.71 -25.83 -48.39
N THR A 622 10.75 -26.68 -48.77
CA THR A 622 10.99 -28.12 -48.91
C THR A 622 11.15 -28.57 -50.36
N ASN A 623 10.70 -27.76 -51.34
CA ASN A 623 10.82 -28.05 -52.76
C ASN A 623 11.80 -27.09 -53.44
N MET A 624 12.64 -27.62 -54.33
CA MET A 624 13.58 -26.79 -55.09
C MET A 624 12.91 -25.75 -55.98
N GLN A 625 11.74 -26.06 -56.53
CA GLN A 625 11.02 -25.16 -57.45
C GLN A 625 10.35 -23.96 -56.76
N ASP A 626 10.25 -23.99 -55.44
CA ASP A 626 9.61 -22.96 -54.62
C ASP A 626 10.63 -21.98 -54.01
N LEU A 627 11.92 -22.33 -54.02
CA LEU A 627 12.99 -21.44 -53.60
C LEU A 627 13.10 -20.18 -54.47
N THR A 628 13.36 -19.06 -53.82
CA THR A 628 13.39 -17.73 -54.44
C THR A 628 14.66 -16.96 -54.09
N THR A 629 14.95 -15.90 -54.84
CA THR A 629 16.11 -15.04 -54.60
C THR A 629 16.08 -14.41 -53.20
N GLU A 630 14.90 -14.18 -52.61
CA GLU A 630 14.73 -13.69 -51.24
C GLU A 630 15.25 -14.69 -50.20
N HIS A 631 14.90 -15.97 -50.34
CA HIS A 631 15.44 -17.05 -49.48
C HIS A 631 16.97 -17.08 -49.54
N CYS A 632 17.53 -16.93 -50.75
CA CYS A 632 18.97 -16.91 -50.93
C CYS A 632 19.61 -15.66 -50.31
N THR A 633 19.11 -14.47 -50.65
CA THR A 633 19.72 -13.20 -50.22
C THR A 633 19.60 -12.99 -48.71
N GLY A 634 18.51 -13.44 -48.09
CA GLY A 634 18.30 -13.34 -46.64
C GLY A 634 19.06 -14.35 -45.78
N SER A 635 19.60 -15.43 -46.37
CA SER A 635 20.43 -16.41 -45.65
C SER A 635 21.89 -15.95 -45.52
N ASP A 636 22.62 -16.38 -44.49
CA ASP A 636 24.05 -16.14 -44.35
C ASP A 636 24.89 -17.07 -45.25
N ASN A 637 26.14 -16.69 -45.54
CA ASN A 637 27.05 -17.58 -46.28
C ASN A 637 27.36 -18.81 -45.42
N GLY A 638 27.33 -19.99 -46.03
CA GLY A 638 27.48 -21.28 -45.34
C GLY A 638 26.16 -21.93 -44.95
N SER A 639 25.04 -21.21 -44.99
CA SER A 639 23.71 -21.78 -44.75
C SER A 639 23.39 -22.89 -45.76
N THR A 640 22.84 -24.01 -45.28
CA THR A 640 22.54 -25.19 -46.10
C THR A 640 21.12 -25.67 -45.88
N ALA A 641 20.52 -26.28 -46.90
CA ALA A 641 19.22 -26.94 -46.78
C ALA A 641 19.19 -28.25 -47.58
N ILE A 642 18.24 -29.13 -47.25
CA ILE A 642 17.93 -30.33 -48.04
C ILE A 642 16.53 -30.15 -48.63
N VAL A 643 16.46 -30.13 -49.96
CA VAL A 643 15.25 -29.80 -50.70
C VAL A 643 14.93 -30.85 -51.75
N THR A 644 13.64 -31.09 -51.98
CA THR A 644 13.12 -32.11 -52.90
C THR A 644 12.91 -31.50 -54.28
N ASP A 645 13.37 -32.17 -55.32
CA ASP A 645 13.02 -31.85 -56.70
C ASP A 645 11.67 -32.48 -57.05
N SER A 646 10.64 -31.66 -57.23
CA SER A 646 9.28 -32.13 -57.53
C SER A 646 9.14 -32.93 -58.83
N ARG A 647 10.16 -32.92 -59.70
CA ARG A 647 10.14 -33.62 -61.00
C ARG A 647 10.44 -35.11 -60.88
N ASP A 648 11.23 -35.50 -59.90
CA ASP A 648 11.69 -36.89 -59.71
C ASP A 648 11.69 -37.35 -58.25
N SER A 649 11.20 -36.50 -57.34
CA SER A 649 11.12 -36.72 -55.89
C SER A 649 12.46 -36.99 -55.21
N LYS A 650 13.59 -36.64 -55.84
CA LYS A 650 14.91 -36.76 -55.22
C LYS A 650 15.24 -35.54 -54.38
N THR A 651 15.93 -35.77 -53.27
CA THR A 651 16.43 -34.70 -52.41
C THR A 651 17.83 -34.29 -52.82
N TYR A 652 18.12 -33.00 -52.73
CA TYR A 652 19.42 -32.42 -53.00
C TYR A 652 19.81 -31.47 -51.88
N LYS A 653 21.06 -31.54 -51.44
CA LYS A 653 21.66 -30.54 -50.57
C LYS A 653 21.99 -29.29 -51.38
N ILE A 654 21.64 -28.14 -50.82
CA ILE A 654 21.96 -26.80 -51.34
C ILE A 654 22.73 -26.00 -50.29
N ALA A 655 23.51 -25.02 -50.73
CA ALA A 655 24.25 -24.12 -49.85
C ALA A 655 24.37 -22.71 -50.44
N LYS A 656 24.39 -21.68 -49.59
CA LYS A 656 24.79 -20.32 -49.99
C LYS A 656 26.31 -20.18 -49.90
N ILE A 657 26.98 -20.05 -51.04
CA ILE A 657 28.44 -19.96 -51.13
C ILE A 657 28.81 -18.61 -51.71
N ASN A 658 29.43 -17.76 -50.89
CA ASN A 658 29.92 -16.43 -51.30
C ASN A 658 28.87 -15.62 -52.10
N GLY A 659 27.64 -15.58 -51.56
CA GLY A 659 26.49 -14.90 -52.15
C GLY A 659 25.74 -15.68 -53.23
N VAL A 660 26.14 -16.92 -53.57
CA VAL A 660 25.50 -17.74 -54.62
C VAL A 660 24.88 -18.99 -54.01
N CYS A 661 23.56 -19.11 -54.07
CA CYS A 661 22.87 -20.33 -53.66
C CYS A 661 23.01 -21.41 -54.73
N THR A 662 23.66 -22.50 -54.34
CA THR A 662 24.17 -23.52 -55.24
C THR A 662 23.72 -24.88 -54.76
N MET A 663 23.28 -25.72 -55.69
CA MET A 663 23.12 -27.15 -55.45
C MET A 663 24.51 -27.76 -55.29
N VAL A 664 24.78 -28.33 -54.11
CA VAL A 664 26.07 -28.97 -53.79
C VAL A 664 26.04 -30.47 -54.02
N ASP A 665 24.87 -31.06 -54.27
CA ASP A 665 24.77 -32.40 -54.84
C ASP A 665 24.80 -32.38 -56.37
N ASN A 666 25.29 -33.44 -57.00
CA ASN A 666 25.22 -33.55 -58.46
C ASN A 666 23.79 -33.88 -58.89
N LEU A 667 23.25 -33.11 -59.85
CA LEU A 667 21.92 -33.33 -60.40
C LEU A 667 21.79 -34.75 -60.99
N ASP A 668 20.79 -35.49 -60.52
CA ASP A 668 20.53 -36.87 -60.92
C ASP A 668 19.15 -37.02 -61.61
N PHE A 669 18.79 -36.00 -62.38
CA PHE A 669 17.54 -35.93 -63.13
C PHE A 669 17.61 -36.71 -64.45
N GLN A 670 16.97 -37.87 -64.48
CA GLN A 670 16.96 -38.73 -65.66
C GLN A 670 16.02 -38.17 -66.74
N ILE A 671 16.60 -37.73 -67.85
CA ILE A 671 15.86 -37.39 -69.07
C ILE A 671 15.76 -38.59 -70.01
N SER A 672 14.69 -38.65 -70.81
CA SER A 672 14.44 -39.72 -71.78
C SER A 672 13.83 -39.18 -73.07
N THR A 673 13.96 -39.95 -74.15
CA THR A 673 13.33 -39.64 -75.44
C THR A 673 11.82 -39.49 -75.27
N GLY A 674 11.25 -38.38 -75.75
CA GLY A 674 9.82 -38.09 -75.64
C GLY A 674 9.38 -37.49 -74.30
N MET A 675 10.29 -37.31 -73.33
CA MET A 675 9.97 -36.60 -72.09
C MET A 675 9.62 -35.13 -72.38
N THR A 676 8.56 -34.61 -71.74
CA THR A 676 8.21 -33.19 -71.85
C THR A 676 8.67 -32.42 -70.63
N LEU A 677 9.49 -31.39 -70.86
CA LEU A 677 9.91 -30.43 -69.83
C LEU A 677 8.96 -29.25 -69.85
N SER A 678 8.37 -28.91 -68.70
CA SER A 678 7.48 -27.76 -68.53
C SER A 678 8.21 -26.58 -67.86
N PRO A 679 7.94 -25.32 -68.25
CA PRO A 679 8.37 -24.13 -67.52
C PRO A 679 7.93 -24.11 -66.05
N ASP A 680 6.85 -24.83 -65.72
CA ASP A 680 6.31 -24.90 -64.37
C ASP A 680 7.22 -25.62 -63.39
N THR A 681 8.11 -26.50 -63.90
CA THR A 681 8.96 -27.34 -63.06
C THR A 681 10.44 -27.33 -63.45
N THR A 682 10.78 -26.92 -64.67
CA THR A 682 12.13 -26.94 -65.25
C THR A 682 12.49 -25.58 -65.84
N ASN A 683 13.79 -25.25 -65.88
CA ASN A 683 14.32 -24.04 -66.49
C ASN A 683 14.23 -24.03 -68.02
N VAL A 684 13.01 -23.91 -68.53
CA VAL A 684 12.69 -23.74 -69.95
C VAL A 684 11.68 -22.61 -70.12
N THR A 685 11.73 -21.89 -71.24
CA THR A 685 10.83 -20.75 -71.49
C THR A 685 9.48 -21.16 -72.06
N ALA A 686 9.37 -22.37 -72.60
CA ALA A 686 8.14 -22.97 -73.09
C ALA A 686 8.22 -24.49 -72.95
N SER A 687 7.06 -25.15 -72.88
CA SER A 687 6.98 -26.61 -72.82
C SER A 687 7.64 -27.23 -74.04
N ARG A 688 8.49 -28.24 -73.81
CA ARG A 688 9.27 -28.89 -74.86
C ARG A 688 9.34 -30.39 -74.65
N THR A 689 8.96 -31.12 -75.68
CA THR A 689 9.21 -32.57 -75.78
C THR A 689 10.63 -32.81 -76.29
N LEU A 690 11.41 -33.59 -75.56
CA LEU A 690 12.78 -33.94 -75.92
C LEU A 690 12.79 -34.91 -77.11
N GLY A 691 13.68 -34.65 -78.08
CA GLY A 691 13.97 -35.57 -79.17
C GLY A 691 14.75 -36.80 -78.70
N THR A 692 15.63 -37.34 -79.55
CA THR A 692 16.45 -38.51 -79.18
C THR A 692 17.41 -38.18 -78.02
N VAL A 693 17.27 -38.90 -76.91
CA VAL A 693 18.21 -38.89 -75.78
C VAL A 693 19.04 -40.18 -75.82
N GLY A 694 20.30 -40.08 -76.21
CA GLY A 694 21.24 -41.20 -76.32
C GLY A 694 22.07 -41.45 -75.05
N SER A 695 22.93 -42.47 -75.10
CA SER A 695 23.87 -42.77 -74.02
C SER A 695 25.25 -42.16 -74.28
N LEU A 696 25.88 -41.63 -73.23
CA LEU A 696 27.30 -41.24 -73.26
C LEU A 696 28.25 -42.45 -73.38
N THR A 697 27.76 -43.67 -73.16
CA THR A 697 28.53 -44.91 -73.38
C THR A 697 28.63 -45.30 -74.86
N SER A 698 27.81 -44.69 -75.73
CA SER A 698 27.76 -44.96 -77.17
C SER A 698 28.51 -43.90 -78.00
N GLY A 699 29.55 -43.30 -77.42
CA GLY A 699 30.34 -42.22 -78.05
C GLY A 699 29.85 -40.81 -77.76
N ASN A 700 30.50 -39.83 -78.39
CA ASN A 700 30.27 -38.40 -78.18
C ASN A 700 29.34 -37.84 -79.27
N SER A 701 28.53 -36.83 -78.94
CA SER A 701 27.71 -36.10 -79.92
C SER A 701 27.55 -34.64 -79.53
N TYR A 702 27.60 -33.75 -80.52
CA TYR A 702 27.24 -32.33 -80.37
C TYR A 702 25.75 -32.08 -80.64
N ASP A 703 25.12 -32.94 -81.42
CA ASP A 703 23.78 -32.71 -81.96
C ASP A 703 22.69 -33.43 -81.16
N GLU A 704 23.06 -34.53 -80.49
CA GLU A 704 22.13 -35.33 -79.70
C GLU A 704 22.34 -35.09 -78.22
N MET A 705 21.26 -35.05 -77.45
CA MET A 705 21.33 -35.07 -75.99
C MET A 705 21.81 -36.45 -75.54
N ARG A 706 22.80 -36.49 -74.64
CA ARG A 706 23.34 -37.76 -74.12
C ARG A 706 23.55 -37.71 -72.62
N THR A 707 23.16 -38.80 -71.96
CA THR A 707 23.34 -38.97 -70.51
C THR A 707 23.95 -40.33 -70.17
N ALA A 708 24.62 -40.45 -69.03
CA ALA A 708 25.03 -41.72 -68.45
C ALA A 708 25.22 -41.58 -66.94
N ARG A 709 24.98 -42.65 -66.21
CA ARG A 709 25.15 -42.71 -64.76
C ARG A 709 26.57 -43.16 -64.43
N ASN A 710 27.18 -42.57 -63.40
CA ASN A 710 28.34 -43.15 -62.73
C ASN A 710 27.88 -43.82 -61.44
N SER A 711 27.80 -45.16 -61.45
CA SER A 711 27.42 -45.94 -60.26
C SER A 711 28.63 -46.34 -59.39
N SER A 712 29.84 -45.98 -59.80
CA SER A 712 31.09 -46.35 -59.09
C SER A 712 31.49 -45.35 -58.01
N VAL A 713 30.88 -44.16 -57.98
CA VAL A 713 31.14 -43.11 -56.99
C VAL A 713 29.82 -42.64 -56.38
N THR A 714 29.69 -42.74 -55.07
CA THR A 714 28.53 -42.24 -54.33
C THR A 714 28.38 -40.74 -54.56
N GLY A 715 27.15 -40.27 -54.83
CA GLY A 715 26.88 -38.86 -55.11
C GLY A 715 27.31 -38.36 -56.49
N ALA A 716 27.78 -39.24 -57.39
CA ALA A 716 28.23 -38.80 -58.71
C ALA A 716 27.10 -38.25 -59.60
N GLY A 717 25.86 -38.68 -59.37
CA GLY A 717 24.68 -38.30 -60.15
C GLY A 717 24.75 -38.78 -61.60
N LEU A 718 24.08 -38.06 -62.48
CA LEU A 718 24.15 -38.26 -63.92
C LEU A 718 25.17 -37.31 -64.55
N HIS A 719 25.83 -37.81 -65.59
CA HIS A 719 26.61 -37.00 -66.51
C HIS A 719 25.76 -36.65 -67.71
N TYR A 720 25.91 -35.41 -68.18
CA TYR A 720 25.17 -34.86 -69.30
C TYR A 720 26.19 -34.31 -70.29
N ASN A 721 26.03 -34.56 -71.59
CA ASN A 721 26.68 -33.68 -72.56
C ASN A 721 26.02 -32.28 -72.54
N TYR A 722 26.62 -31.31 -73.20
CA TYR A 722 26.12 -29.94 -73.09
C TYR A 722 24.74 -29.76 -73.74
N ALA A 723 24.44 -30.51 -74.80
CA ALA A 723 23.10 -30.57 -75.38
C ALA A 723 22.08 -31.04 -74.32
N ALA A 724 22.39 -32.10 -73.57
CA ALA A 724 21.54 -32.56 -72.48
C ALA A 724 21.43 -31.53 -71.35
N ALA A 725 22.55 -30.94 -70.88
CA ALA A 725 22.55 -29.95 -69.79
C ALA A 725 21.71 -28.70 -70.12
N THR A 726 21.66 -28.30 -71.38
CA THR A 726 20.87 -27.16 -71.89
C THR A 726 19.48 -27.57 -72.38
N ALA A 727 19.04 -28.79 -72.01
CA ALA A 727 17.77 -29.39 -72.37
C ALA A 727 17.51 -29.43 -73.89
N GLY A 728 18.55 -29.42 -74.71
CA GLY A 728 18.49 -29.43 -76.17
C GLY A 728 18.36 -28.05 -76.82
N THR A 729 18.51 -26.96 -76.07
CA THR A 729 18.53 -25.60 -76.67
C THR A 729 19.84 -25.30 -77.39
N ILE A 730 20.94 -25.94 -77.00
CA ILE A 730 22.26 -25.74 -77.59
C ILE A 730 22.80 -27.07 -78.10
N THR A 731 22.60 -27.32 -79.38
CA THR A 731 23.16 -28.44 -80.16
C THR A 731 24.13 -27.92 -81.23
N GLY A 732 24.92 -28.80 -81.86
CA GLY A 732 25.88 -28.44 -82.90
C GLY A 732 26.89 -27.40 -82.43
N SER A 733 27.54 -26.66 -83.36
CA SER A 733 28.38 -25.50 -83.03
C SER A 733 27.53 -24.29 -82.59
N SER A 734 27.91 -23.58 -81.52
CA SER A 734 27.13 -22.43 -81.03
C SER A 734 28.00 -21.36 -80.37
N ASN A 735 27.79 -20.11 -80.81
CA ASN A 735 28.41 -18.90 -80.28
C ASN A 735 27.55 -18.19 -79.22
N SER A 736 26.48 -18.83 -78.72
CA SER A 736 25.66 -18.26 -77.65
C SER A 736 26.51 -17.94 -76.43
N THR A 737 26.56 -16.69 -75.98
CA THR A 737 27.42 -16.26 -74.87
C THR A 737 27.09 -17.01 -73.57
N GLU A 738 25.81 -17.19 -73.27
CA GLU A 738 25.31 -17.88 -72.08
C GLU A 738 24.14 -18.80 -72.42
N ALA A 739 24.07 -19.97 -71.79
CA ALA A 739 22.89 -20.83 -71.83
C ALA A 739 21.80 -20.30 -70.88
N THR A 740 20.68 -19.83 -71.43
CA THR A 740 19.56 -19.27 -70.65
C THR A 740 18.55 -20.33 -70.17
N GLN A 741 18.61 -21.54 -70.73
CA GLN A 741 17.70 -22.65 -70.43
C GLN A 741 18.49 -23.93 -70.18
N GLY A 742 17.93 -24.86 -69.40
CA GLY A 742 18.57 -26.13 -69.09
C GLY A 742 17.71 -27.08 -68.28
N ILE A 743 18.30 -28.21 -67.90
CA ILE A 743 17.63 -29.26 -67.12
C ILE A 743 17.53 -28.94 -65.62
N CYS A 744 18.03 -27.79 -65.17
CA CYS A 744 17.86 -27.33 -63.80
C CYS A 744 16.37 -27.14 -63.47
N PRO A 745 15.96 -27.28 -62.19
CA PRO A 745 14.61 -26.97 -61.75
C PRO A 745 14.16 -25.56 -62.14
N LYS A 746 12.84 -25.31 -62.18
CA LYS A 746 12.28 -23.95 -62.23
C LYS A 746 12.91 -23.12 -61.09
N GLY A 747 13.25 -21.86 -61.37
CA GLY A 747 13.95 -20.99 -60.42
C GLY A 747 15.47 -21.19 -60.40
N TRP A 748 15.99 -22.27 -60.99
CA TRP A 748 17.41 -22.59 -61.01
C TRP A 748 17.98 -22.60 -62.44
N ARG A 749 19.30 -22.48 -62.59
CA ARG A 749 19.97 -22.52 -63.90
C ARG A 749 21.39 -23.07 -63.79
N LEU A 750 22.01 -23.30 -64.95
CA LEU A 750 23.45 -23.55 -65.01
C LEU A 750 24.20 -22.29 -64.50
N PRO A 751 25.27 -22.46 -63.72
CA PRO A 751 26.08 -21.34 -63.22
C PRO A 751 26.94 -20.73 -64.32
N THR A 752 27.12 -19.42 -64.27
CA THR A 752 28.10 -18.70 -65.09
C THR A 752 29.52 -18.98 -64.60
N ASN A 753 30.52 -18.74 -65.45
CA ASN A 753 31.93 -18.88 -65.05
C ASN A 753 32.28 -17.89 -63.91
N SER A 754 31.64 -16.72 -63.88
CA SER A 754 31.82 -15.75 -62.80
C SER A 754 31.28 -16.27 -61.47
N GLU A 755 30.12 -16.94 -61.45
CA GLU A 755 29.59 -17.55 -60.22
C GLU A 755 30.44 -18.73 -59.76
N GLN A 756 30.91 -19.57 -60.68
CA GLN A 756 31.82 -20.68 -60.37
C GLN A 756 33.14 -20.19 -59.77
N SER A 757 33.68 -19.05 -60.23
CA SER A 757 34.88 -18.46 -59.63
C SER A 757 34.70 -18.03 -58.17
N LYS A 758 33.47 -17.74 -57.73
CA LYS A 758 33.20 -17.40 -56.32
C LYS A 758 33.29 -18.61 -55.40
N MET A 759 33.22 -19.83 -55.93
CA MET A 759 33.21 -21.09 -55.17
C MET A 759 34.59 -21.70 -54.98
N THR A 760 35.62 -21.28 -55.72
CA THR A 760 36.94 -21.96 -55.73
C THR A 760 37.67 -21.92 -54.39
N SER A 761 37.37 -20.92 -53.55
CA SER A 761 37.93 -20.78 -52.20
C SER A 761 37.09 -21.44 -51.10
N TYR A 762 35.91 -21.97 -51.44
CA TYR A 762 34.91 -22.52 -50.51
C TYR A 762 34.66 -24.00 -50.81
N GLN A 763 35.75 -24.77 -50.87
CA GLN A 763 35.71 -26.17 -51.27
C GLN A 763 34.91 -27.04 -50.30
N THR A 764 34.99 -26.75 -48.99
CA THR A 764 34.27 -27.51 -47.96
C THR A 764 32.76 -27.34 -48.10
N GLU A 765 32.31 -26.11 -48.32
CA GLU A 765 30.90 -25.76 -48.51
C GLU A 765 30.37 -26.27 -49.86
N PHE A 766 31.20 -26.24 -50.90
CA PHE A 766 30.84 -26.77 -52.22
C PHE A 766 30.78 -28.30 -52.22
N ASP A 767 31.50 -29.00 -51.35
CA ASP A 767 31.51 -30.46 -51.23
C ASP A 767 31.67 -31.19 -52.60
N PRO A 768 32.82 -31.03 -53.29
CA PRO A 768 33.00 -31.53 -54.64
C PRO A 768 33.08 -33.06 -54.72
N VAL A 769 32.22 -33.67 -55.54
CA VAL A 769 32.30 -35.10 -55.86
C VAL A 769 33.20 -35.34 -57.08
N ALA A 770 34.22 -36.19 -56.93
CA ALA A 770 35.13 -36.59 -58.02
C ALA A 770 34.49 -37.60 -59.00
N ALA A 771 33.41 -37.18 -59.67
CA ALA A 771 32.55 -38.01 -60.50
C ALA A 771 33.15 -38.43 -61.86
N GLY A 772 34.30 -37.89 -62.26
CA GLY A 772 34.97 -38.18 -63.53
C GLY A 772 34.31 -37.52 -64.77
N LEU A 773 34.74 -37.97 -65.95
CA LEU A 773 34.37 -37.46 -67.26
C LEU A 773 34.00 -38.61 -68.20
N TYR A 774 32.85 -38.51 -68.87
CA TYR A 774 32.53 -39.41 -69.98
C TYR A 774 33.05 -38.83 -71.31
N SER A 775 33.88 -39.59 -72.01
CA SER A 775 34.37 -39.25 -73.35
C SER A 775 34.61 -40.50 -74.18
N GLY A 776 34.20 -40.48 -75.45
CA GLY A 776 34.46 -41.57 -76.40
C GLY A 776 33.76 -42.88 -76.03
N GLY A 777 32.67 -42.82 -75.24
CA GLY A 777 31.97 -44.01 -74.76
C GLY A 777 32.46 -44.55 -73.42
N SER A 778 33.49 -43.96 -72.82
CA SER A 778 34.09 -44.47 -71.57
C SER A 778 34.12 -43.41 -70.47
N LEU A 779 33.94 -43.86 -69.22
CA LEU A 779 34.16 -43.04 -68.02
C LEU A 779 35.66 -43.03 -67.71
N SER A 780 36.21 -41.83 -67.52
CA SER A 780 37.62 -41.60 -67.20
C SER A 780 37.75 -40.70 -65.98
N SER A 781 38.89 -40.79 -65.27
CA SER A 781 39.23 -39.89 -64.16
C SER A 781 38.26 -39.89 -62.97
N SER A 782 37.40 -40.92 -62.86
CA SER A 782 36.55 -41.15 -61.70
C SER A 782 37.41 -41.27 -60.44
N SER A 783 36.94 -40.74 -59.32
CA SER A 783 37.64 -40.70 -58.03
C SER A 783 38.87 -39.77 -57.97
N SER A 784 39.22 -39.07 -59.06
CA SER A 784 40.33 -38.10 -59.07
C SER A 784 39.92 -36.71 -59.56
N TYR A 785 38.89 -36.60 -60.40
CA TYR A 785 38.40 -35.33 -60.93
C TYR A 785 36.89 -35.19 -60.80
N GLY A 786 36.42 -34.00 -60.43
CA GLY A 786 35.03 -33.57 -60.54
C GLY A 786 34.91 -32.46 -61.56
N LEU A 787 33.94 -32.52 -62.47
CA LEU A 787 33.79 -31.53 -63.54
C LEU A 787 32.31 -31.13 -63.68
N TRP A 788 32.04 -29.83 -63.63
CA TRP A 788 30.68 -29.29 -63.70
C TRP A 788 30.52 -28.27 -64.81
N TRP A 789 29.39 -28.33 -65.51
CA TRP A 789 29.09 -27.42 -66.60
C TRP A 789 28.87 -25.97 -66.14
N SER A 790 29.37 -25.02 -66.94
CA SER A 790 28.94 -23.62 -66.89
C SER A 790 28.00 -23.27 -68.04
N SER A 791 27.11 -22.29 -67.83
CA SER A 791 26.36 -21.63 -68.90
C SER A 791 27.26 -20.83 -69.86
N THR A 792 28.44 -20.38 -69.41
CA THR A 792 29.30 -19.45 -70.14
C THR A 792 30.05 -20.12 -71.29
N ALA A 793 29.98 -19.52 -72.47
CA ALA A 793 30.72 -19.96 -73.64
C ALA A 793 32.22 -19.66 -73.55
N GLY A 794 33.04 -20.68 -73.82
CA GLY A 794 34.47 -20.47 -74.09
C GLY A 794 34.69 -20.14 -75.57
N ASN A 795 34.17 -20.98 -76.45
CA ASN A 795 34.13 -20.74 -77.90
C ASN A 795 32.99 -21.54 -78.57
N ALA A 796 33.02 -21.62 -79.90
CA ALA A 796 32.03 -22.33 -80.70
C ALA A 796 31.88 -23.82 -80.36
N THR A 797 32.86 -24.50 -79.75
CA THR A 797 32.86 -25.94 -79.43
C THR A 797 33.07 -26.26 -77.95
N THR A 798 33.55 -25.30 -77.15
CA THR A 798 33.83 -25.47 -75.72
C THR A 798 33.01 -24.53 -74.83
N ARG A 799 32.87 -24.93 -73.57
CA ARG A 799 32.25 -24.15 -72.49
C ARG A 799 33.20 -24.05 -71.31
N TYR A 800 33.03 -23.03 -70.49
CA TYR A 800 33.70 -23.01 -69.21
C TYR A 800 33.19 -24.15 -68.34
N ILE A 801 34.06 -24.66 -67.47
CA ILE A 801 33.74 -25.68 -66.48
C ILE A 801 34.39 -25.31 -65.16
N LEU A 802 33.72 -25.69 -64.07
CA LEU A 802 34.36 -25.80 -62.78
C LEU A 802 35.02 -27.17 -62.70
N SER A 803 36.29 -27.20 -62.32
CA SER A 803 37.09 -28.42 -62.20
C SER A 803 37.55 -28.59 -60.76
N TYR A 804 37.43 -29.80 -60.24
CA TYR A 804 38.00 -30.24 -58.99
C TYR A 804 39.02 -31.33 -59.26
N ASN A 805 40.18 -31.24 -58.62
CA ASN A 805 41.19 -32.27 -58.60
C ASN A 805 41.48 -32.61 -57.13
N THR A 806 41.46 -33.89 -56.77
CA THR A 806 41.64 -34.33 -55.37
C THR A 806 42.96 -33.88 -54.73
N ASN A 807 43.99 -33.58 -55.53
CA ASN A 807 45.29 -33.10 -55.07
C ASN A 807 45.43 -31.57 -55.11
N ASN A 808 44.69 -30.88 -56.01
CA ASN A 808 44.89 -29.46 -56.30
C ASN A 808 43.66 -28.57 -55.99
N GLY A 809 42.56 -29.16 -55.56
CA GLY A 809 41.33 -28.46 -55.18
C GLY A 809 40.49 -27.95 -56.35
N LEU A 810 39.61 -26.99 -56.07
CA LEU A 810 38.70 -26.37 -57.05
C LEU A 810 39.40 -25.29 -57.89
N ARG A 811 39.09 -25.29 -59.19
CA ARG A 811 39.58 -24.34 -60.19
C ARG A 811 38.49 -24.01 -61.21
N SER A 812 38.23 -22.72 -61.39
CA SER A 812 37.35 -22.16 -62.43
C SER A 812 38.16 -21.72 -63.66
N GLY A 813 37.49 -21.33 -64.75
CA GLY A 813 38.15 -20.86 -65.98
C GLY A 813 38.72 -21.95 -66.88
N SER A 814 38.51 -23.23 -66.55
CA SER A 814 38.87 -24.37 -67.40
C SER A 814 37.89 -24.51 -68.58
N TYR A 815 38.34 -25.05 -69.70
CA TYR A 815 37.49 -25.30 -70.87
C TYR A 815 37.13 -26.79 -71.01
N GLY A 816 35.86 -27.06 -71.30
CA GLY A 816 35.34 -28.40 -71.58
C GLY A 816 34.68 -28.51 -72.94
N THR A 817 35.03 -29.55 -73.71
CA THR A 817 34.38 -29.87 -74.99
C THR A 817 32.93 -30.28 -74.77
N ARG A 818 31.99 -29.64 -75.50
CA ARG A 818 30.53 -29.78 -75.30
C ARG A 818 29.95 -31.18 -75.53
N ASN A 819 30.61 -32.01 -76.32
CA ASN A 819 30.18 -33.36 -76.65
C ASN A 819 30.55 -34.42 -75.59
N TYR A 820 31.29 -34.06 -74.54
CA TYR A 820 31.65 -34.96 -73.44
C TYR A 820 30.62 -34.88 -72.30
N GLY A 821 30.52 -35.91 -71.47
CA GLY A 821 29.60 -35.93 -70.34
C GLY A 821 30.21 -35.42 -69.05
N ARG A 822 29.59 -34.41 -68.42
CA ARG A 822 30.00 -33.85 -67.11
C ARG A 822 28.79 -33.73 -66.18
N SER A 823 29.06 -33.59 -64.89
CA SER A 823 28.02 -33.39 -63.89
C SER A 823 27.40 -31.99 -64.01
N VAL A 824 26.18 -31.83 -63.49
CA VAL A 824 25.48 -30.56 -63.41
C VAL A 824 25.22 -30.23 -61.95
N ARG A 825 25.52 -28.99 -61.57
CA ARG A 825 25.09 -28.36 -60.32
C ARG A 825 24.45 -27.05 -60.69
N CYS A 826 23.26 -26.80 -60.17
CA CYS A 826 22.48 -25.64 -60.52
C CYS A 826 22.70 -24.51 -59.50
N VAL A 827 22.50 -23.27 -59.92
CA VAL A 827 22.44 -22.09 -59.04
C VAL A 827 21.07 -21.45 -59.13
N LEU A 828 20.60 -20.88 -58.03
CA LEU A 828 19.35 -20.13 -58.01
C LEU A 828 19.48 -18.88 -58.90
N LYS A 829 18.42 -18.56 -59.64
CA LYS A 829 18.46 -17.57 -60.73
C LYS A 829 18.73 -16.15 -60.29
#